data_AF-A0A939A520-F1
#
_entry.id   AF-A0A939A520-F1
#
_cell.length_a   1.000
_cell.length_b   1.000
_cell.length_c   1.000
_cell.angle_alpha   90.00
_cell.angle_beta   90.00
_cell.angle_gamma   90.00
#
_symmetry.space_group_name_H-M   'P 1'
#
loop_
_entity.id
_entity.type
_entity.pdbx_description
1 polymer ?
#
loop_
_entity_poly.entity_id
_entity_poly.type
_entity_poly.pdbx_seq_one_letter_code
_entity_poly.pdbx_strand_id
1 'polypeptide(L)'
;MFRRPPRSRLNSSALLTAAVGACLAAPAVASVPATVQVDGLLSSAAGPAADGEYYMGFNLLDGPKGAIVWAETAVKVAVKAGHFSYALGSSKPIAGFVADNRWLEVQVGAEPALPPVQIRSVMTALRAAVAEGLECSGCIAANHLDSKVFQGFLKAPDLAGFAKTADLSEYVKANALAKVAGTGSYKDLTDLPKFADVATTGSYLDLNNLPALAKVGTSCGTGLVVKGIKADGSLECVAGGVDASSLPKDGLDEISNGLLTNQFTEVAVSATGAVPIPDNLGGGVNDTLELPDFGVVQSLSVSVEVATSDLSKVRVTLYDPAGNTYLLHNQTGSGKGLKVSYPPEKPASGDLTTWVGKNPKGTWSINVADLAATPGVPNGKDGQLTTWSVKVGVLSNKKVAATSAFQLMPQGSAPVACGQSNMGTLYFDAASKSIRYCDGAIWRNLADTCGNGVLESGEECDDGNNTNGDGCSNTCQASYGASKNKPGVTCLEILTTLTAAKEPPKDGAYWIKAPKGQVIQVQCDMSSEGGGYTYFPVVSGKNTFKYTDDNSCRDYGLDIVMPRSKAQWTWMLNKYDASYFATIPGVYKPGDGGNYTGCIMRHPGSYGGGCGDWRVGDGGRWWMRDSTYSEPNGDYQANCWLSMYKHDPNDIQFNDGTCSYSTSKYLCSTNDKK
;
A
#
# COMPACT_ATOMS: atom_id res chain seq x y z
N MET A 1 -5.04 -69.40 -30.90
CA MET A 1 -6.06 -70.29 -31.51
C MET A 1 -6.57 -71.21 -30.41
N PHE A 2 -7.84 -71.36 -30.01
CA PHE A 2 -9.14 -70.90 -30.48
C PHE A 2 -10.12 -70.88 -29.29
N ARG A 3 -10.98 -69.86 -29.28
CA ARG A 3 -12.37 -69.66 -28.78
C ARG A 3 -13.08 -70.66 -27.81
N ARG A 4 -13.89 -70.03 -26.93
CA ARG A 4 -15.21 -70.45 -26.35
C ARG A 4 -16.14 -71.13 -27.42
N PRO A 5 -17.39 -71.62 -27.20
CA PRO A 5 -18.39 -71.54 -26.09
C PRO A 5 -19.24 -72.87 -26.00
N PRO A 6 -20.61 -72.98 -25.91
CA PRO A 6 -21.72 -72.22 -25.30
C PRO A 6 -22.75 -73.11 -24.49
N ARG A 7 -23.93 -72.53 -24.20
CA ARG A 7 -25.07 -72.84 -23.31
C ARG A 7 -26.08 -73.94 -23.75
N SER A 8 -26.88 -74.40 -22.76
CA SER A 8 -28.37 -74.59 -22.71
C SER A 8 -28.98 -76.01 -22.64
N ARG A 9 -29.92 -76.25 -21.69
CA ARG A 9 -31.36 -76.62 -21.85
C ARG A 9 -32.03 -77.13 -20.54
N LEU A 10 -33.36 -76.93 -20.43
CA LEU A 10 -34.34 -77.28 -19.36
C LEU A 10 -34.74 -78.79 -19.37
N ASN A 11 -35.42 -79.46 -18.40
CA ASN A 11 -36.73 -79.17 -17.74
C ASN A 11 -37.12 -80.24 -16.65
N SER A 12 -38.12 -79.91 -15.79
CA SER A 12 -39.17 -80.79 -15.16
C SER A 12 -39.15 -81.27 -13.67
N SER A 13 -40.23 -80.87 -12.97
CA SER A 13 -41.10 -81.57 -11.98
C SER A 13 -40.77 -81.72 -10.47
N ALA A 14 -41.65 -81.12 -9.66
CA ALA A 14 -42.39 -81.65 -8.48
C ALA A 14 -42.33 -80.79 -7.19
N LEU A 15 -43.50 -80.27 -6.79
CA LEU A 15 -43.80 -79.48 -5.58
C LEU A 15 -44.14 -80.39 -4.38
N LEU A 16 -43.78 -80.00 -3.14
CA LEU A 16 -44.65 -79.31 -2.16
C LEU A 16 -44.03 -79.34 -0.73
N THR A 17 -44.00 -78.17 -0.09
CA THR A 17 -43.91 -77.90 1.37
C THR A 17 -42.74 -78.46 2.19
N ALA A 18 -41.73 -77.62 2.42
CA ALA A 18 -40.99 -77.55 3.68
C ALA A 18 -40.53 -76.11 3.92
N ALA A 19 -40.92 -75.54 5.06
CA ALA A 19 -40.49 -74.22 5.49
C ALA A 19 -38.99 -74.27 5.84
N VAL A 20 -38.17 -73.63 5.02
CA VAL A 20 -36.75 -73.37 5.29
C VAL A 20 -36.58 -71.86 5.24
N GLY A 21 -36.27 -71.27 6.40
CA GLY A 21 -35.82 -69.89 6.52
C GLY A 21 -34.54 -69.71 5.72
N ALA A 22 -34.66 -69.14 4.53
CA ALA A 22 -33.54 -68.74 3.71
C ALA A 22 -32.96 -67.45 4.30
N CYS A 23 -31.72 -67.58 4.78
CA CYS A 23 -30.79 -66.49 5.05
C CYS A 23 -30.65 -65.65 3.77
N LEU A 24 -31.43 -64.57 3.67
CA LEU A 24 -31.21 -63.51 2.70
C LEU A 24 -30.22 -62.54 3.35
N ALA A 25 -29.01 -62.51 2.80
CA ALA A 25 -28.02 -61.49 3.07
C ALA A 25 -28.69 -60.11 2.89
N ALA A 26 -28.91 -59.42 4.00
CA ALA A 26 -29.31 -58.03 3.97
C ALA A 26 -28.19 -57.25 3.25
N PRO A 27 -28.51 -56.35 2.31
CA PRO A 27 -27.52 -55.42 1.82
C PRO A 27 -27.07 -54.60 3.02
N ALA A 28 -25.80 -54.73 3.40
CA ALA A 28 -25.16 -53.76 4.27
C ALA A 28 -25.13 -52.45 3.47
N VAL A 29 -26.15 -51.61 3.65
CA VAL A 29 -26.12 -50.23 3.20
C VAL A 29 -25.09 -49.57 4.10
N ALA A 30 -23.85 -49.50 3.64
CA ALA A 30 -22.82 -48.73 4.33
C ALA A 30 -23.32 -47.28 4.34
N SER A 31 -23.74 -46.79 5.52
CA SER A 31 -24.09 -45.39 5.68
C SER A 31 -22.86 -44.56 5.31
N VAL A 32 -22.94 -43.76 4.25
CA VAL A 32 -21.85 -42.84 3.89
C VAL A 32 -21.65 -41.90 5.09
N PRO A 33 -20.48 -41.91 5.73
CA PRO A 33 -20.24 -41.05 6.88
C PRO A 33 -20.35 -39.59 6.43
N ALA A 34 -21.15 -38.81 7.17
CA ALA A 34 -21.39 -37.41 6.89
C ALA A 34 -20.16 -36.61 7.34
N THR A 35 -19.16 -36.49 6.46
CA THR A 35 -17.91 -35.77 6.74
C THR A 35 -17.88 -34.38 6.11
N VAL A 36 -17.11 -33.47 6.73
CA VAL A 36 -16.88 -32.11 6.21
C VAL A 36 -15.39 -31.86 6.10
N GLN A 37 -14.93 -31.47 4.91
CA GLN A 37 -13.53 -31.13 4.72
C GLN A 37 -13.22 -29.76 5.32
N VAL A 38 -12.15 -29.72 6.14
CA VAL A 38 -11.58 -28.51 6.69
C VAL A 38 -10.12 -28.45 6.29
N ASP A 39 -9.76 -27.36 5.61
CA ASP A 39 -8.39 -27.03 5.24
C ASP A 39 -7.96 -25.79 6.03
N GLY A 40 -6.71 -25.78 6.50
CA GLY A 40 -6.20 -24.66 7.29
C GLY A 40 -4.68 -24.54 7.22
N LEU A 41 -4.19 -23.36 7.61
CA LEU A 41 -2.78 -23.06 7.78
C LEU A 41 -2.48 -22.83 9.26
N LEU A 42 -1.71 -23.74 9.85
CA LEU A 42 -1.15 -23.61 11.19
C LEU A 42 0.16 -22.82 11.10
N SER A 43 0.23 -21.71 11.82
CA SER A 43 1.42 -20.84 11.85
C SER A 43 1.68 -20.33 13.27
N SER A 44 2.94 -19.97 13.52
CA SER A 44 3.42 -19.32 14.74
C SER A 44 4.05 -17.97 14.38
N ALA A 45 4.44 -17.18 15.40
CA ALA A 45 5.18 -15.93 15.18
C ALA A 45 6.50 -16.11 14.40
N ALA A 46 7.04 -17.34 14.34
CA ALA A 46 8.26 -17.68 13.60
C ALA A 46 7.99 -18.23 12.17
N GLY A 47 6.73 -18.30 11.72
CA GLY A 47 6.33 -18.83 10.42
C GLY A 47 5.44 -20.09 10.50
N PRO A 48 5.21 -20.78 9.36
CA PRO A 48 4.37 -21.99 9.29
C PRO A 48 4.82 -23.07 10.27
N ALA A 49 3.87 -23.85 10.81
CA ALA A 49 4.18 -24.97 11.68
C ALA A 49 5.02 -26.04 10.95
N ALA A 50 5.93 -26.67 11.68
CA ALA A 50 6.82 -27.70 11.15
C ALA A 50 6.05 -28.92 10.62
N ASP A 51 6.65 -29.64 9.69
CA ASP A 51 6.07 -30.88 9.16
C ASP A 51 5.97 -31.94 10.27
N GLY A 52 4.79 -32.54 10.44
CA GLY A 52 4.57 -33.54 11.48
C GLY A 52 3.12 -33.87 11.76
N GLU A 53 2.90 -34.80 12.70
CA GLU A 53 1.56 -35.18 13.18
C GLU A 53 1.21 -34.38 14.44
N TYR A 54 0.08 -33.69 14.40
CA TYR A 54 -0.41 -32.86 15.50
C TYR A 54 -1.71 -33.44 16.05
N TYR A 55 -1.85 -33.46 17.37
CA TYR A 55 -3.14 -33.75 18.00
C TYR A 55 -4.01 -32.51 17.95
N MET A 56 -5.15 -32.60 17.29
CA MET A 56 -6.11 -31.50 17.14
C MET A 56 -7.46 -31.86 17.73
N GLY A 57 -8.16 -30.87 18.27
CA GLY A 57 -9.56 -30.96 18.69
C GLY A 57 -10.42 -30.02 17.85
N PHE A 58 -11.57 -30.49 17.40
CA PHE A 58 -12.51 -29.73 16.59
C PHE A 58 -13.87 -29.67 17.29
N ASN A 59 -14.33 -28.45 17.60
CA ASN A 59 -15.64 -28.21 18.21
C ASN A 59 -16.52 -27.41 17.24
N LEU A 60 -17.79 -27.79 17.15
CA LEU A 60 -18.84 -26.98 16.52
C LEU A 60 -19.64 -26.27 17.60
N LEU A 61 -19.77 -24.95 17.47
CA LEU A 61 -20.47 -24.09 18.42
C LEU A 61 -21.71 -23.45 17.79
N ASP A 62 -22.74 -23.20 18.61
CA ASP A 62 -23.99 -22.52 18.22
C ASP A 62 -23.89 -20.98 18.17
N GLY A 63 -22.68 -20.43 18.33
CA GLY A 63 -22.33 -19.03 18.23
C GLY A 63 -20.83 -18.81 18.47
N PRO A 64 -20.29 -17.60 18.27
CA PRO A 64 -18.86 -17.30 18.45
C PRO A 64 -18.37 -17.46 19.90
N LYS A 65 -19.28 -17.49 20.86
CA LYS A 65 -19.06 -17.85 22.29
C LYS A 65 -20.14 -18.83 22.77
N GLY A 66 -20.68 -19.61 21.83
CA GLY A 66 -21.81 -20.48 22.04
C GLY A 66 -21.45 -21.75 22.81
N ALA A 67 -22.45 -22.58 23.07
CA ALA A 67 -22.22 -23.92 23.59
C ALA A 67 -21.64 -24.83 22.50
N ILE A 68 -20.78 -25.76 22.90
CA ILE A 68 -20.29 -26.83 22.02
C ILE A 68 -21.46 -27.78 21.75
N VAL A 69 -21.90 -27.85 20.50
CA VAL A 69 -23.00 -28.72 20.06
C VAL A 69 -22.51 -30.04 19.49
N TRP A 70 -21.25 -30.11 19.07
CA TRP A 70 -20.58 -31.34 18.65
C TRP A 70 -19.07 -31.17 18.80
N ALA A 71 -18.35 -32.26 19.09
CA ALA A 71 -16.91 -32.24 19.29
C ALA A 71 -16.25 -33.56 18.89
N GLU A 72 -15.09 -33.43 18.27
CA GLU A 72 -14.15 -34.49 17.88
C GLU A 72 -12.77 -34.12 18.46
N THR A 73 -12.42 -34.78 19.57
CA THR A 73 -11.28 -34.36 20.41
C THR A 73 -10.06 -35.25 20.19
N ALA A 74 -8.88 -34.65 20.12
CA ALA A 74 -7.57 -35.32 20.10
C ALA A 74 -7.37 -36.28 18.92
N VAL A 75 -7.74 -35.85 17.71
CA VAL A 75 -7.45 -36.57 16.46
C VAL A 75 -6.06 -36.23 15.95
N LYS A 76 -5.36 -37.20 15.35
CA LYS A 76 -4.05 -36.95 14.72
C LYS A 76 -4.26 -36.39 13.32
N VAL A 77 -3.62 -35.26 13.04
CA VAL A 77 -3.70 -34.56 11.76
C VAL A 77 -2.28 -34.30 11.25
N ALA A 78 -2.01 -34.75 10.02
CA ALA A 78 -0.78 -34.47 9.31
C ALA A 78 -0.72 -32.99 8.90
N VAL A 79 0.38 -32.33 9.22
CA VAL A 79 0.68 -30.95 8.83
C VAL A 79 1.93 -30.93 7.95
N LYS A 80 1.87 -30.23 6.81
CA LYS A 80 3.00 -30.06 5.89
C LYS A 80 3.10 -28.61 5.42
N ALA A 81 4.26 -27.99 5.62
CA ALA A 81 4.49 -26.55 5.42
C ALA A 81 3.41 -25.69 6.10
N GLY A 82 3.02 -26.07 7.32
CA GLY A 82 1.92 -25.48 8.07
C GLY A 82 0.51 -25.83 7.57
N HIS A 83 0.33 -26.40 6.39
CA HIS A 83 -1.00 -26.75 5.88
C HIS A 83 -1.51 -28.07 6.45
N PHE A 84 -2.79 -28.12 6.79
CA PHE A 84 -3.49 -29.35 7.15
C PHE A 84 -4.82 -29.46 6.41
N SER A 85 -5.26 -30.70 6.23
CA SER A 85 -6.56 -31.05 5.64
C SER A 85 -7.16 -32.18 6.47
N TYR A 86 -8.37 -31.99 6.99
CA TYR A 86 -9.03 -32.96 7.85
C TYR A 86 -10.52 -33.07 7.57
N ALA A 87 -11.03 -34.31 7.55
CA ALA A 87 -12.45 -34.61 7.36
C ALA A 87 -13.13 -34.73 8.73
N LEU A 88 -13.83 -33.67 9.15
CA LEU A 88 -14.64 -33.69 10.37
C LEU A 88 -15.69 -34.78 10.30
N GLY A 89 -15.94 -35.47 11.40
CA GLY A 89 -16.92 -36.56 11.45
C GLY A 89 -16.35 -37.92 11.07
N SER A 90 -15.04 -38.00 10.75
CA SER A 90 -14.38 -39.25 10.36
C SER A 90 -14.10 -40.19 11.54
N SER A 91 -13.87 -39.67 12.76
CA SER A 91 -13.73 -40.49 13.98
C SER A 91 -15.01 -40.51 14.83
N LYS A 92 -15.82 -39.45 14.78
CA LYS A 92 -17.12 -39.38 15.46
C LYS A 92 -18.18 -38.77 14.55
N PRO A 93 -19.14 -39.53 14.00
CA PRO A 93 -20.12 -39.01 13.05
C PRO A 93 -20.86 -37.76 13.55
N ILE A 94 -21.13 -36.82 12.64
CA ILE A 94 -21.95 -35.64 12.92
C ILE A 94 -23.42 -36.09 12.91
N ALA A 95 -24.06 -36.10 14.08
CA ALA A 95 -25.45 -36.53 14.21
C ALA A 95 -26.41 -35.37 13.88
N GLY A 96 -27.16 -35.50 12.78
CA GLY A 96 -28.20 -34.55 12.37
C GLY A 96 -27.74 -33.38 11.51
N PHE A 97 -28.70 -32.66 10.92
CA PHE A 97 -28.42 -31.52 10.05
C PHE A 97 -27.96 -30.32 10.87
N VAL A 98 -26.77 -29.82 10.54
CA VAL A 98 -26.19 -28.63 11.15
C VAL A 98 -26.67 -27.40 10.37
N ALA A 99 -27.73 -26.75 10.85
CA ALA A 99 -28.28 -25.55 10.21
C ALA A 99 -27.24 -24.42 10.07
N ASP A 100 -27.38 -23.63 9.00
CA ASP A 100 -26.50 -22.52 8.59
C ASP A 100 -26.36 -21.46 9.69
N ASN A 101 -25.42 -21.64 10.63
CA ASN A 101 -24.85 -20.62 11.54
C ASN A 101 -23.87 -21.20 12.58
N ARG A 102 -23.16 -22.30 12.31
CA ARG A 102 -22.19 -22.85 13.27
C ARG A 102 -20.81 -22.22 13.14
N TRP A 103 -20.07 -22.31 14.24
CA TRP A 103 -18.71 -21.84 14.37
C TRP A 103 -17.80 -23.03 14.63
N LEU A 104 -16.66 -23.09 13.94
CA LEU A 104 -15.62 -24.08 14.14
C LEU A 104 -14.55 -23.50 15.07
N GLU A 105 -14.32 -24.18 16.18
CA GLU A 105 -13.19 -23.94 17.07
C GLU A 105 -12.18 -25.07 16.94
N VAL A 106 -10.91 -24.71 16.80
CA VAL A 106 -9.80 -25.66 16.64
C VAL A 106 -8.84 -25.51 17.80
N GLN A 107 -8.50 -26.62 18.44
CA GLN A 107 -7.49 -26.70 19.48
C GLN A 107 -6.32 -27.55 19.00
N VAL A 108 -5.08 -27.16 19.29
CA VAL A 108 -3.87 -27.91 18.90
C VAL A 108 -3.08 -28.29 20.16
N GLY A 109 -2.96 -29.59 20.43
CA GLY A 109 -2.29 -30.10 21.62
C GLY A 109 -2.94 -29.61 22.92
N ALA A 110 -2.12 -29.10 23.83
CA ALA A 110 -2.55 -28.52 25.11
C ALA A 110 -2.72 -26.99 25.07
N GLU A 111 -2.55 -26.37 23.89
CA GLU A 111 -2.68 -24.92 23.73
C GLU A 111 -4.15 -24.48 23.93
N PRO A 112 -4.38 -23.21 24.31
CA PRO A 112 -5.72 -22.62 24.28
C PRO A 112 -6.35 -22.77 22.90
N ALA A 113 -7.66 -23.00 22.86
CA ALA A 113 -8.39 -23.10 21.61
C ALA A 113 -8.29 -21.79 20.80
N LEU A 114 -8.15 -21.91 19.48
CA LEU A 114 -8.11 -20.77 18.57
C LEU A 114 -9.49 -20.10 18.54
N PRO A 115 -9.55 -18.77 18.29
CA PRO A 115 -10.83 -18.07 18.16
C PRO A 115 -11.77 -18.78 17.16
N PRO A 116 -13.02 -19.08 17.54
CA PRO A 116 -13.93 -19.78 16.65
C PRO A 116 -14.19 -19.00 15.36
N VAL A 117 -14.24 -19.71 14.23
CA VAL A 117 -14.50 -19.13 12.90
C VAL A 117 -15.86 -19.60 12.40
N GLN A 118 -16.69 -18.67 11.91
CA GLN A 118 -18.00 -19.03 11.37
C GLN A 118 -17.85 -19.86 10.10
N ILE A 119 -18.47 -21.03 10.06
CA ILE A 119 -18.51 -21.86 8.85
C ILE A 119 -19.51 -21.24 7.89
N ARG A 120 -19.04 -20.79 6.72
CA ARG A 120 -19.89 -20.22 5.67
C ARG A 120 -19.89 -21.14 4.44
N SER A 121 -21.08 -21.65 4.09
CA SER A 121 -21.43 -22.33 2.83
C SER A 121 -20.56 -23.52 2.37
N VAL A 122 -20.35 -24.53 3.21
CA VAL A 122 -19.79 -25.85 2.79
C VAL A 122 -20.74 -27.04 3.10
N MET A 123 -21.79 -26.85 3.91
CA MET A 123 -22.67 -27.96 4.33
C MET A 123 -23.75 -28.37 3.31
N THR A 124 -23.91 -27.65 2.19
CA THR A 124 -24.86 -28.03 1.13
C THR A 124 -24.50 -29.34 0.44
N ALA A 125 -23.25 -29.81 0.56
CA ALA A 125 -22.81 -31.11 0.04
C ALA A 125 -23.34 -32.32 0.84
N LEU A 126 -23.73 -32.13 2.11
CA LEU A 126 -24.31 -33.21 2.94
C LEU A 126 -25.69 -33.67 2.43
N ARG A 127 -26.33 -32.87 1.56
CA ARG A 127 -27.67 -33.12 1.02
C ARG A 127 -27.68 -34.17 -0.10
N ALA A 128 -26.54 -34.45 -0.73
CA ALA A 128 -26.46 -35.39 -1.86
C ALA A 128 -26.42 -36.86 -1.41
N ALA A 129 -25.70 -37.18 -0.32
CA ALA A 129 -25.50 -38.57 0.10
C ALA A 129 -26.75 -39.22 0.75
N VAL A 130 -27.68 -38.45 1.31
CA VAL A 130 -28.95 -38.99 1.84
C VAL A 130 -29.96 -39.28 0.71
N ALA A 131 -29.74 -38.74 -0.49
CA ALA A 131 -30.60 -38.95 -1.64
C ALA A 131 -30.12 -40.08 -2.58
N GLU A 132 -28.84 -40.44 -2.55
CA GLU A 132 -28.25 -41.40 -3.51
C GLU A 132 -28.44 -42.90 -3.18
N GLY A 133 -29.34 -43.22 -2.24
CA GLY A 133 -29.64 -44.62 -1.87
C GLY A 133 -31.10 -45.05 -1.99
N LEU A 134 -32.01 -44.18 -2.42
CA LEU A 134 -33.45 -44.48 -2.45
C LEU A 134 -33.97 -44.57 -3.90
N GLU A 135 -33.74 -45.72 -4.54
CA GLU A 135 -34.64 -46.16 -5.61
C GLU A 135 -35.96 -46.62 -5.00
N CYS A 136 -36.80 -45.69 -4.59
CA CYS A 136 -38.23 -45.96 -4.50
C CYS A 136 -39.06 -44.71 -4.77
N SER A 137 -39.83 -44.76 -5.85
CA SER A 137 -40.93 -43.84 -6.08
C SER A 137 -41.99 -44.07 -4.99
N GLY A 138 -42.02 -43.19 -3.98
CA GLY A 138 -43.10 -43.11 -3.00
C GLY A 138 -42.75 -43.36 -1.53
N CYS A 139 -41.49 -43.55 -1.14
CA CYS A 139 -41.17 -43.85 0.27
C CYS A 139 -41.05 -42.64 1.21
N ILE A 140 -41.03 -41.42 0.68
CA ILE A 140 -41.08 -40.22 1.54
C ILE A 140 -42.49 -39.65 1.46
N ALA A 141 -43.29 -39.95 2.48
CA ALA A 141 -44.54 -39.26 2.74
C ALA A 141 -44.25 -37.97 3.53
N ALA A 142 -45.15 -36.98 3.43
CA ALA A 142 -44.96 -35.65 4.01
C ALA A 142 -44.71 -35.63 5.53
N ASN A 143 -45.08 -36.70 6.24
CA ASN A 143 -44.83 -36.89 7.67
C ASN A 143 -43.40 -37.37 8.00
N HIS A 144 -42.58 -37.70 6.99
CA HIS A 144 -41.17 -38.04 7.15
C HIS A 144 -40.23 -36.83 7.05
N LEU A 145 -40.79 -35.65 6.74
CA LEU A 145 -40.07 -34.38 6.67
C LEU A 145 -40.43 -33.54 7.90
N ASP A 146 -39.43 -32.92 8.54
CA ASP A 146 -39.67 -32.03 9.68
C ASP A 146 -40.53 -30.83 9.24
N SER A 147 -41.76 -30.81 9.75
CA SER A 147 -42.77 -29.82 9.41
C SER A 147 -42.35 -28.38 9.68
N LYS A 148 -41.39 -28.11 10.58
CA LYS A 148 -40.90 -26.76 10.87
C LYS A 148 -39.94 -26.24 9.80
N VAL A 149 -39.24 -27.13 9.11
CA VAL A 149 -38.28 -26.76 8.05
C VAL A 149 -39.02 -26.51 6.73
N PHE A 150 -40.08 -27.28 6.45
CA PHE A 150 -40.78 -27.21 5.16
C PHE A 150 -41.82 -26.07 5.05
N GLN A 151 -42.34 -25.55 6.16
CA GLN A 151 -43.33 -24.45 6.19
C GLN A 151 -42.78 -23.14 5.60
N GLY A 152 -41.47 -22.90 5.66
CA GLY A 152 -40.83 -21.71 5.07
C GLY A 152 -40.67 -21.77 3.55
N PHE A 153 -40.77 -22.95 2.94
CA PHE A 153 -40.54 -23.19 1.51
C PHE A 153 -41.80 -23.61 0.74
N LEU A 154 -42.92 -23.88 1.42
CA LEU A 154 -44.22 -24.08 0.79
C LEU A 154 -44.88 -22.74 0.45
N LYS A 155 -44.35 -22.05 -0.56
CA LYS A 155 -45.21 -21.22 -1.43
C LYS A 155 -45.54 -22.03 -2.68
N ALA A 156 -46.41 -23.02 -2.52
CA ALA A 156 -47.11 -23.60 -3.67
C ALA A 156 -48.37 -22.75 -3.92
N PRO A 157 -48.59 -22.24 -5.15
CA PRO A 157 -49.87 -21.66 -5.52
C PRO A 157 -50.92 -22.77 -5.62
N ASP A 158 -52.13 -22.52 -5.10
CA ASP A 158 -53.28 -23.39 -5.32
C ASP A 158 -53.66 -23.37 -6.81
N LEU A 159 -53.30 -24.43 -7.52
CA LEU A 159 -53.55 -24.61 -8.95
C LEU A 159 -54.82 -25.41 -9.24
N ALA A 160 -55.70 -25.60 -8.24
CA ALA A 160 -57.00 -26.23 -8.47
C ALA A 160 -57.92 -25.43 -9.43
N GLY A 161 -57.58 -24.16 -9.72
CA GLY A 161 -58.39 -23.26 -10.54
C GLY A 161 -57.94 -23.04 -12.00
N PHE A 162 -56.73 -23.42 -12.41
CA PHE A 162 -56.16 -22.95 -13.68
C PHE A 162 -55.79 -24.09 -14.64
N ALA A 163 -56.82 -24.68 -15.23
CA ALA A 163 -56.94 -25.02 -16.66
C ALA A 163 -58.08 -26.03 -16.88
N LYS A 164 -59.32 -25.54 -16.93
CA LYS A 164 -60.33 -26.11 -17.82
C LYS A 164 -60.95 -24.96 -18.61
N THR A 165 -60.60 -24.92 -19.90
CA THR A 165 -61.07 -24.02 -20.96
C THR A 165 -60.41 -22.64 -21.06
N ALA A 166 -60.03 -22.31 -22.29
CA ALA A 166 -59.40 -21.07 -22.71
C ALA A 166 -60.47 -20.11 -23.21
N ASP A 167 -60.71 -19.03 -22.48
CA ASP A 167 -61.29 -17.81 -23.03
C ASP A 167 -60.69 -16.60 -22.31
N LEU A 168 -60.20 -15.64 -23.10
CA LEU A 168 -59.48 -14.43 -22.64
C LEU A 168 -60.38 -13.18 -22.67
N SER A 169 -61.69 -13.35 -22.87
CA SER A 169 -62.66 -12.26 -22.95
C SER A 169 -63.04 -11.62 -21.61
N GLU A 170 -62.66 -12.20 -20.47
CA GLU A 170 -63.10 -11.73 -19.15
C GLU A 170 -62.10 -10.82 -18.42
N TYR A 171 -60.91 -10.55 -18.99
CA TYR A 171 -59.89 -9.73 -18.34
C TYR A 171 -59.95 -8.26 -18.79
N VAL A 172 -60.35 -7.37 -17.88
CA VAL A 172 -60.22 -5.91 -18.05
C VAL A 172 -58.74 -5.52 -17.90
N LYS A 173 -58.14 -4.94 -18.94
CA LYS A 173 -56.78 -4.37 -18.86
C LYS A 173 -56.79 -3.12 -17.97
N ALA A 174 -56.31 -3.25 -16.74
CA ALA A 174 -55.94 -2.10 -15.91
C ALA A 174 -54.44 -1.80 -16.06
N ASN A 175 -54.15 -0.83 -16.92
CA ASN A 175 -52.85 -0.17 -16.98
C ASN A 175 -52.72 0.79 -15.79
N ALA A 176 -51.74 0.56 -14.93
CA ALA A 176 -50.86 1.62 -14.41
C ALA A 176 -49.64 0.97 -13.74
N LEU A 177 -48.48 1.09 -14.37
CA LEU A 177 -47.20 0.76 -13.73
C LEU A 177 -46.90 1.81 -12.64
N ALA A 178 -46.25 1.37 -11.56
CA ALA A 178 -45.87 2.24 -10.46
C ALA A 178 -44.93 3.37 -10.92
N LYS A 179 -45.05 4.55 -10.30
CA LYS A 179 -44.38 5.81 -10.70
C LYS A 179 -42.85 5.66 -10.88
N VAL A 180 -42.21 4.85 -10.03
CA VAL A 180 -40.77 4.53 -10.07
C VAL A 180 -40.32 3.91 -11.40
N ALA A 181 -41.20 3.13 -12.04
CA ALA A 181 -40.90 2.50 -13.32
C ALA A 181 -40.86 3.50 -14.48
N GLY A 182 -41.44 4.70 -14.31
CA GLY A 182 -41.44 5.76 -15.32
C GLY A 182 -40.29 6.76 -15.19
N THR A 183 -39.75 6.98 -14.00
CA THR A 183 -38.74 8.03 -13.73
C THR A 183 -37.35 7.47 -13.45
N GLY A 184 -37.25 6.22 -12.98
CA GLY A 184 -36.01 5.63 -12.47
C GLY A 184 -35.50 6.27 -11.17
N SER A 185 -36.25 7.19 -10.56
CA SER A 185 -35.84 7.90 -9.34
C SER A 185 -36.17 7.07 -8.10
N TYR A 186 -35.14 6.70 -7.35
CA TYR A 186 -35.29 5.94 -6.10
C TYR A 186 -36.12 6.67 -5.03
N LYS A 187 -36.25 8.00 -5.13
CA LYS A 187 -37.07 8.83 -4.22
C LYS A 187 -38.58 8.70 -4.43
N ASP A 188 -39.02 8.04 -5.50
CA ASP A 188 -40.44 7.82 -5.78
C ASP A 188 -41.03 6.61 -5.04
N LEU A 189 -40.22 5.93 -4.22
CA LEU A 189 -40.63 4.87 -3.30
C LEU A 189 -41.03 5.47 -1.95
N THR A 190 -42.21 5.11 -1.45
CA THR A 190 -42.61 5.36 -0.05
C THR A 190 -42.16 4.20 0.83
N ASP A 191 -41.93 4.45 2.13
CA ASP A 191 -41.40 3.50 3.13
C ASP A 191 -39.95 3.02 2.91
N LEU A 192 -39.06 3.96 2.58
CA LEU A 192 -37.62 3.68 2.55
C LEU A 192 -37.08 3.43 3.97
N PRO A 193 -36.27 2.38 4.20
CA PRO A 193 -35.60 2.17 5.46
C PRO A 193 -34.64 3.33 5.74
N LYS A 194 -34.78 3.96 6.90
CA LYS A 194 -33.87 5.01 7.36
C LYS A 194 -32.56 4.33 7.79
N PHE A 195 -31.53 4.42 6.96
CA PHE A 195 -30.21 3.88 7.29
C PHE A 195 -29.66 4.56 8.56
N ALA A 196 -29.00 3.79 9.42
CA ALA A 196 -28.30 4.33 10.57
C ALA A 196 -27.11 5.20 10.11
N ASP A 197 -26.77 6.26 10.86
CA ASP A 197 -25.79 7.28 10.44
C ASP A 197 -24.46 6.67 9.97
N VAL A 198 -24.00 5.60 10.64
CA VAL A 198 -22.79 4.83 10.29
C VAL A 198 -22.79 4.30 8.85
N ALA A 199 -23.94 3.91 8.31
CA ALA A 199 -24.06 3.35 6.97
C ALA A 199 -23.99 4.45 5.89
N THR A 200 -24.17 5.71 6.27
CA THR A 200 -24.07 6.86 5.36
C THR A 200 -22.76 7.62 5.47
N THR A 201 -22.17 7.73 6.66
CA THR A 201 -20.94 8.51 6.87
C THR A 201 -19.67 7.65 6.81
N GLY A 202 -19.78 6.34 7.08
CA GLY A 202 -18.63 5.47 7.31
C GLY A 202 -17.82 5.82 8.57
N SER A 203 -18.31 6.75 9.40
CA SER A 203 -17.65 7.20 10.62
C SER A 203 -17.83 6.18 11.74
N TYR A 204 -16.70 5.80 12.35
CA TYR A 204 -16.68 4.87 13.48
C TYR A 204 -17.36 5.45 14.75
N LEU A 205 -17.50 6.78 14.84
CA LEU A 205 -18.12 7.48 15.96
C LEU A 205 -19.66 7.37 15.96
N ASP A 206 -20.24 6.88 14.87
CA ASP A 206 -21.69 6.79 14.66
C ASP A 206 -22.27 5.49 15.24
N LEU A 207 -21.42 4.66 15.83
CA LEU A 207 -21.76 3.40 16.50
C LEU A 207 -21.98 3.64 18.00
N ASN A 208 -23.19 3.33 18.49
CA ASN A 208 -23.48 3.27 19.92
C ASN A 208 -23.10 1.88 20.49
N ASN A 209 -22.67 1.81 21.75
CA ASN A 209 -22.21 0.59 22.44
C ASN A 209 -20.97 -0.08 21.81
N LEU A 210 -19.95 0.71 21.47
CA LEU A 210 -18.65 0.19 21.04
C LEU A 210 -18.01 -0.69 22.13
N PRO A 211 -17.39 -1.83 21.77
CA PRO A 211 -16.55 -2.58 22.68
C PRO A 211 -15.34 -1.73 23.10
N ALA A 212 -15.03 -1.70 24.39
CA ALA A 212 -13.79 -1.10 24.88
C ALA A 212 -12.60 -1.93 24.37
N LEU A 213 -11.98 -1.49 23.27
CA LEU A 213 -10.70 -2.04 22.83
C LEU A 213 -9.67 -1.75 23.91
N ALA A 214 -8.94 -2.79 24.35
CA ALA A 214 -7.83 -2.62 25.27
C ALA A 214 -6.83 -1.65 24.62
N LYS A 215 -6.63 -0.50 25.26
CA LYS A 215 -5.68 0.52 24.83
C LYS A 215 -4.30 -0.10 24.63
N VAL A 216 -3.64 0.31 23.56
CA VAL A 216 -2.19 0.29 23.44
C VAL A 216 -1.60 0.86 24.74
N GLY A 217 -0.89 0.02 25.49
CA GLY A 217 -0.26 0.35 26.76
C GLY A 217 -1.23 0.71 27.88
N THR A 218 -1.79 -0.28 28.58
CA THR A 218 -2.24 -0.01 29.95
C THR A 218 -1.01 0.38 30.76
N SER A 219 -1.01 1.61 31.26
CA SER A 219 -0.04 2.14 32.21
C SER A 219 0.41 1.08 33.22
N CYS A 220 1.67 1.14 33.65
CA CYS A 220 2.07 0.44 34.87
C CYS A 220 1.07 0.76 35.98
N GLY A 221 0.52 -0.28 36.62
CA GLY A 221 -0.51 -0.13 37.65
C GLY A 221 -0.11 0.86 38.74
N THR A 222 -1.08 1.42 39.48
CA THR A 222 -0.84 2.45 40.50
C THR A 222 0.29 2.04 41.45
N GLY A 223 1.40 2.80 41.46
CA GLY A 223 2.59 2.53 42.27
C GLY A 223 3.75 1.82 41.55
N LEU A 224 3.61 1.52 40.26
CA LEU A 224 4.62 0.87 39.42
C LEU A 224 5.20 1.86 38.39
N VAL A 225 6.48 1.69 38.04
CA VAL A 225 7.20 2.51 37.04
C VAL A 225 7.69 1.66 35.87
N VAL A 226 7.69 2.23 34.66
CA VAL A 226 8.15 1.55 33.45
C VAL A 226 9.68 1.45 33.49
N LYS A 227 10.20 0.23 33.46
CA LYS A 227 11.62 -0.09 33.37
C LYS A 227 12.09 -0.33 31.93
N GLY A 228 11.19 -0.80 31.06
CA GLY A 228 11.50 -1.08 29.66
C GLY A 228 10.28 -1.54 28.87
N ILE A 229 10.49 -1.81 27.58
CA ILE A 229 9.48 -2.43 26.70
C ILE A 229 10.05 -3.78 26.27
N LYS A 230 9.28 -4.84 26.49
CA LYS A 230 9.67 -6.20 26.12
C LYS A 230 9.57 -6.39 24.61
N ALA A 231 10.21 -7.43 24.09
CA ALA A 231 10.19 -7.79 22.67
C ALA A 231 8.77 -8.05 22.11
N ASP A 232 7.79 -8.30 22.99
CA ASP A 232 6.37 -8.48 22.65
C ASP A 232 5.55 -7.18 22.68
N GLY A 233 6.19 -6.02 22.91
CA GLY A 233 5.55 -4.72 22.97
C GLY A 233 4.87 -4.37 24.30
N SER A 234 4.92 -5.25 25.31
CA SER A 234 4.37 -4.98 26.64
C SER A 234 5.33 -4.16 27.52
N LEU A 235 4.78 -3.37 28.45
CA LEU A 235 5.57 -2.60 29.42
C LEU A 235 6.15 -3.54 30.49
N GLU A 236 7.47 -3.50 30.70
CA GLU A 236 8.13 -4.08 31.88
C GLU A 236 8.01 -3.08 33.03
N CYS A 237 7.18 -3.40 34.03
CA CYS A 237 6.91 -2.54 35.18
C CYS A 237 7.59 -3.08 36.45
N VAL A 238 8.15 -2.20 37.28
CA VAL A 238 8.72 -2.56 38.59
C VAL A 238 7.98 -1.89 39.75
N ALA A 239 7.84 -2.61 40.86
CA ALA A 239 7.17 -2.16 42.06
C ALA A 239 8.14 -1.52 43.04
N GLY A 240 7.85 -0.28 43.44
CA GLY A 240 8.61 0.43 44.47
C GLY A 240 9.95 0.96 43.99
N GLY A 241 10.01 2.28 43.76
CA GLY A 241 11.22 3.08 43.76
C GLY A 241 12.31 2.62 42.79
N VAL A 242 12.32 3.17 41.57
CA VAL A 242 13.64 3.41 40.97
C VAL A 242 14.37 4.31 41.96
N ASP A 243 15.48 3.83 42.50
CA ASP A 243 16.38 4.71 43.26
C ASP A 243 16.70 5.87 42.33
N ALA A 244 16.33 7.10 42.71
CA ALA A 244 16.54 8.28 41.89
C ALA A 244 18.03 8.49 41.54
N SER A 245 18.94 7.87 42.30
CA SER A 245 20.38 7.83 42.00
C SER A 245 20.78 6.81 40.92
N SER A 246 19.88 5.90 40.53
CA SER A 246 20.09 4.88 39.50
C SER A 246 19.53 5.24 38.12
N LEU A 247 18.82 6.37 38.01
CA LEU A 247 18.43 6.96 36.73
C LEU A 247 19.56 7.86 36.19
N PRO A 248 19.82 7.88 34.87
CA PRO A 248 20.64 8.93 34.27
C PRO A 248 20.06 10.29 34.67
N LYS A 249 20.89 11.17 35.25
CA LYS A 249 20.42 12.39 35.94
C LYS A 249 19.68 13.37 35.00
N ASP A 250 19.79 13.17 33.69
CA ASP A 250 19.26 14.06 32.66
C ASP A 250 18.94 13.31 31.34
N GLY A 251 18.33 12.13 31.41
CA GLY A 251 18.02 11.33 30.21
C GLY A 251 17.23 12.06 29.10
N LEU A 252 16.62 13.22 29.38
CA LEU A 252 16.00 14.08 28.38
C LEU A 252 17.01 14.88 27.52
N ASP A 253 18.10 15.35 28.13
CA ASP A 253 19.13 16.14 27.45
C ASP A 253 20.03 15.24 26.57
N GLU A 254 20.33 14.03 27.04
CA GLU A 254 21.06 13.00 26.27
C GLU A 254 20.26 12.49 25.05
N ILE A 255 18.94 12.26 25.21
CA ILE A 255 18.08 11.77 24.12
C ILE A 255 17.75 12.88 23.11
N SER A 256 17.61 14.13 23.58
CA SER A 256 17.26 15.27 22.71
C SER A 256 18.45 16.03 22.14
N ASN A 257 19.69 15.65 22.49
CA ASN A 257 20.90 16.42 22.19
C ASN A 257 20.77 17.90 22.62
N GLY A 258 20.16 18.13 23.78
CA GLY A 258 19.91 19.47 24.34
C GLY A 258 18.79 20.28 23.68
N LEU A 259 18.01 19.72 22.76
CA LEU A 259 16.87 20.42 22.12
C LEU A 259 15.62 20.47 23.01
N LEU A 260 15.50 19.54 23.96
CA LEU A 260 14.40 19.48 24.93
C LEU A 260 14.99 19.46 26.34
N THR A 261 14.93 20.61 27.01
CA THR A 261 15.39 20.73 28.40
C THR A 261 14.21 20.99 29.35
N ASN A 262 14.31 20.45 30.56
CA ASN A 262 13.43 20.79 31.69
C ASN A 262 14.05 21.86 32.60
N GLN A 263 15.25 22.35 32.25
CA GLN A 263 15.95 23.39 32.98
C GLN A 263 15.71 24.74 32.31
N PHE A 264 15.23 25.70 33.09
CA PHE A 264 14.96 27.04 32.60
C PHE A 264 15.71 28.05 33.45
N THR A 265 16.20 29.08 32.78
CA THR A 265 16.81 30.24 33.42
C THR A 265 15.78 31.34 33.46
N GLU A 266 15.30 31.64 34.66
CA GLU A 266 14.43 32.79 34.91
C GLU A 266 15.29 33.95 35.42
N VAL A 267 15.04 35.16 34.93
CA VAL A 267 15.75 36.36 35.36
C VAL A 267 14.73 37.39 35.79
N ALA A 268 14.79 37.77 37.05
CA ALA A 268 14.06 38.91 37.56
C ALA A 268 15.03 40.08 37.70
N VAL A 269 14.68 41.20 37.05
CA VAL A 269 15.46 42.43 37.08
C VAL A 269 14.63 43.47 37.80
N SER A 270 15.27 44.31 38.62
CA SER A 270 14.57 45.42 39.25
C SER A 270 13.94 46.35 38.22
N ALA A 271 12.67 46.70 38.41
CA ALA A 271 11.90 47.54 37.48
C ALA A 271 12.18 49.04 37.68
N THR A 272 12.81 49.41 38.78
CA THR A 272 13.25 50.75 39.14
C THR A 272 14.48 51.08 38.30
N GLY A 273 14.35 52.09 37.43
CA GLY A 273 15.51 52.66 36.72
C GLY A 273 16.56 53.20 37.71
N ALA A 274 17.73 53.60 37.19
CA ALA A 274 18.88 53.98 38.01
C ALA A 274 18.51 54.83 39.24
N VAL A 275 18.76 54.30 40.44
CA VAL A 275 18.39 54.94 41.71
C VAL A 275 19.60 55.70 42.25
N PRO A 276 19.52 57.04 42.42
CA PRO A 276 20.63 57.83 42.96
C PRO A 276 20.94 57.40 44.39
N ILE A 277 22.23 57.25 44.71
CA ILE A 277 22.68 56.98 46.08
C ILE A 277 22.82 58.34 46.78
N PRO A 278 22.09 58.61 47.89
CA PRO A 278 22.22 59.85 48.63
C PRO A 278 23.60 59.96 49.29
N ASP A 279 24.25 61.12 49.12
CA ASP A 279 25.55 61.44 49.70
C ASP A 279 25.46 61.52 51.24
N ASN A 280 26.41 60.90 51.94
CA ASN A 280 26.72 61.16 53.35
C ASN A 280 25.60 60.90 54.38
N LEU A 281 24.51 60.25 53.95
CA LEU A 281 23.40 59.82 54.79
C LEU A 281 23.50 58.31 54.94
N GLY A 282 24.19 57.85 55.99
CA GLY A 282 24.58 56.43 56.21
C GLY A 282 23.46 55.37 56.22
N GLY A 283 22.21 55.73 55.90
CA GLY A 283 21.11 54.80 55.62
C GLY A 283 21.10 54.23 54.19
N GLY A 284 21.82 54.83 53.25
CA GLY A 284 21.89 54.36 51.86
C GLY A 284 20.57 54.43 51.10
N VAL A 285 20.54 53.80 49.92
CA VAL A 285 19.34 53.66 49.09
C VAL A 285 18.85 52.22 49.13
N ASN A 286 17.52 52.04 49.19
CA ASN A 286 16.89 50.73 49.13
C ASN A 286 16.16 50.56 47.81
N ASP A 287 16.26 49.36 47.26
CA ASP A 287 15.46 48.94 46.11
C ASP A 287 14.90 47.53 46.35
N THR A 288 13.75 47.24 45.78
CA THR A 288 13.03 45.98 46.00
C THR A 288 12.74 45.25 44.70
N LEU A 289 12.79 43.93 44.76
CA LEU A 289 12.49 43.03 43.64
C LEU A 289 11.56 41.93 44.12
N GLU A 290 10.35 41.88 43.57
CA GLU A 290 9.40 40.81 43.86
C GLU A 290 9.67 39.61 42.96
N LEU A 291 10.11 38.49 43.56
CA LEU A 291 10.26 37.24 42.83
C LEU A 291 8.94 36.45 42.85
N PRO A 292 8.34 36.15 41.69
CA PRO A 292 7.19 35.26 41.63
C PRO A 292 7.58 33.84 42.05
N ASP A 293 6.57 32.97 42.16
CA ASP A 293 6.77 31.57 42.53
C ASP A 293 7.44 30.79 41.39
N PHE A 294 8.77 30.70 41.43
CA PHE A 294 9.57 29.96 40.45
C PHE A 294 9.74 28.48 40.82
N GLY A 295 9.30 28.07 42.01
CA GLY A 295 9.53 26.72 42.53
C GLY A 295 10.92 26.53 43.13
N VAL A 296 11.40 25.28 43.16
CA VAL A 296 12.66 24.90 43.79
C VAL A 296 13.84 25.18 42.86
N VAL A 297 14.85 25.90 43.34
CA VAL A 297 15.96 26.38 42.49
C VAL A 297 17.13 25.41 42.46
N GLN A 298 17.73 25.26 41.28
CA GLN A 298 18.99 24.54 41.07
C GLN A 298 20.21 25.47 41.14
N SER A 299 20.04 26.74 40.79
CA SER A 299 21.06 27.77 40.97
C SER A 299 20.40 29.12 41.21
N LEU A 300 21.06 29.98 41.97
CA LEU A 300 20.66 31.35 42.18
C LEU A 300 21.91 32.22 42.14
N SER A 301 21.90 33.28 41.34
CA SER A 301 22.94 34.29 41.34
C SER A 301 22.35 35.69 41.37
N VAL A 302 23.04 36.59 42.07
CA VAL A 302 22.67 38.00 42.16
C VAL A 302 23.72 38.81 41.44
N SER A 303 23.30 39.54 40.41
CA SER A 303 24.15 40.48 39.68
C SER A 303 23.82 41.90 40.13
N VAL A 304 24.84 42.69 40.43
CA VAL A 304 24.69 44.08 40.87
C VAL A 304 25.62 44.97 40.06
N GLU A 305 25.08 46.11 39.63
CA GLU A 305 25.82 47.18 38.95
C GLU A 305 25.61 48.51 39.68
N VAL A 306 26.68 49.03 40.28
CA VAL A 306 26.72 50.32 40.97
C VAL A 306 27.75 51.20 40.28
N ALA A 307 27.36 52.41 39.89
CA ALA A 307 28.32 53.47 39.56
C ALA A 307 28.62 54.27 40.83
N THR A 308 29.88 54.62 41.07
CA THR A 308 30.30 55.43 42.24
C THR A 308 31.60 56.19 41.93
N SER A 309 31.95 57.19 42.70
CA SER A 309 33.23 57.89 42.60
C SER A 309 34.36 57.13 43.31
N ASP A 310 34.05 56.38 44.39
CA ASP A 310 35.00 55.61 45.20
C ASP A 310 34.36 54.33 45.77
N LEU A 311 34.66 53.19 45.13
CA LEU A 311 34.15 51.88 45.55
C LEU A 311 34.60 51.45 46.96
N SER A 312 35.71 52.01 47.49
CA SER A 312 36.21 51.71 48.83
C SER A 312 35.30 52.25 49.95
N LYS A 313 34.28 53.04 49.61
CA LYS A 313 33.33 53.64 50.56
C LYS A 313 31.94 53.05 50.49
N VAL A 314 31.65 52.30 49.43
CA VAL A 314 30.33 51.71 49.18
C VAL A 314 30.18 50.40 49.94
N ARG A 315 29.00 50.20 50.52
CA ARG A 315 28.53 48.93 51.08
C ARG A 315 27.28 48.50 50.32
N VAL A 316 27.24 47.23 49.91
CA VAL A 316 26.08 46.61 49.24
C VAL A 316 25.60 45.45 50.09
N THR A 317 24.39 45.56 50.63
CA THR A 317 23.75 44.55 51.46
C THR A 317 22.48 44.07 50.78
N LEU A 318 22.35 42.76 50.59
CA LEU A 318 21.16 42.12 50.07
C LEU A 318 20.38 41.47 51.21
N TYR A 319 19.06 41.55 51.15
CA TYR A 319 18.13 40.93 52.09
C TYR A 319 17.22 39.98 51.32
N ASP A 320 17.10 38.76 51.83
CA ASP A 320 16.14 37.78 51.32
C ASP A 320 14.72 38.03 51.87
N PRO A 321 13.70 37.28 51.40
CA PRO A 321 12.32 37.45 51.87
C PRO A 321 12.08 37.16 53.36
N ALA A 322 13.01 36.46 54.02
CA ALA A 322 12.97 36.22 55.46
C ALA A 322 13.75 37.28 56.26
N GLY A 323 14.40 38.23 55.59
CA GLY A 323 15.22 39.28 56.18
C GLY A 323 16.66 38.86 56.51
N ASN A 324 17.11 37.68 56.06
CA ASN A 324 18.52 37.30 56.24
C ASN A 324 19.40 38.17 55.34
N THR A 325 20.60 38.47 55.83
CA THR A 325 21.51 39.44 55.20
C THR A 325 22.66 38.76 54.47
N TYR A 326 22.97 39.27 53.28
CA TYR A 326 24.12 38.88 52.47
C TYR A 326 24.90 40.15 52.13
N LEU A 327 26.12 40.24 52.66
CA LEU A 327 26.99 41.38 52.43
C LEU A 327 27.75 41.13 51.13
N LEU A 328 27.26 41.69 50.02
CA LEU A 328 27.84 41.45 48.69
C LEU A 328 29.15 42.22 48.51
N HIS A 329 29.20 43.46 49.00
CA HIS A 329 30.37 44.34 48.95
C HIS A 329 30.50 45.15 50.24
N ASN A 330 31.71 45.32 50.77
CA ASN A 330 31.94 46.02 52.04
C ASN A 330 33.20 46.88 52.03
N GLN A 331 33.12 48.06 51.41
CA GLN A 331 34.16 49.10 51.54
C GLN A 331 35.57 48.62 51.13
N THR A 332 35.63 47.73 50.14
CA THR A 332 36.89 47.19 49.60
C THR A 332 37.08 47.59 48.13
N GLY A 333 38.28 47.38 47.58
CA GLY A 333 38.59 47.67 46.18
C GLY A 333 38.90 49.14 45.88
N SER A 334 39.21 49.41 44.61
CA SER A 334 39.57 50.73 44.08
C SER A 334 38.93 50.91 42.70
N GLY A 335 38.22 52.00 42.45
CA GLY A 335 37.57 52.24 41.15
C GLY A 335 36.25 52.99 41.25
N LYS A 336 35.62 53.21 40.10
CA LYS A 336 34.40 54.05 39.94
C LYS A 336 33.10 53.25 39.75
N GLY A 337 33.09 51.99 40.16
CA GLY A 337 31.89 51.16 40.03
C GLY A 337 32.11 49.69 40.37
N LEU A 338 31.00 49.01 40.64
CA LEU A 338 30.90 47.57 40.89
C LEU A 338 30.04 46.96 39.80
N LYS A 339 30.50 45.89 39.15
CA LYS A 339 29.70 45.08 38.22
C LYS A 339 30.06 43.62 38.40
N VAL A 340 29.34 42.94 39.28
CA VAL A 340 29.71 41.60 39.77
C VAL A 340 28.48 40.72 39.93
N SER A 341 28.65 39.41 39.68
CA SER A 341 27.66 38.37 39.95
C SER A 341 28.14 37.45 41.07
N TYR A 342 27.26 37.16 42.01
CA TYR A 342 27.50 36.30 43.16
C TYR A 342 26.50 35.13 43.14
N PRO A 343 26.91 33.86 42.95
CA PRO A 343 28.19 33.34 42.41
C PRO A 343 28.48 33.76 40.94
N PRO A 344 29.71 33.53 40.41
CA PRO A 344 30.82 32.77 40.99
C PRO A 344 31.58 33.47 42.11
N GLU A 345 31.48 34.80 42.22
CA GLU A 345 32.13 35.52 43.32
C GLU A 345 31.47 35.23 44.66
N LYS A 346 32.28 35.23 45.71
CA LYS A 346 31.79 34.99 47.08
C LYS A 346 31.38 36.31 47.73
N PRO A 347 30.17 36.42 48.30
CA PRO A 347 29.82 37.56 49.14
C PRO A 347 30.85 37.76 50.27
N ALA A 348 31.07 39.00 50.69
CA ALA A 348 31.92 39.31 51.84
C ALA A 348 31.40 38.67 53.15
N SER A 349 30.08 38.48 53.26
CA SER A 349 29.44 37.65 54.30
C SER A 349 28.13 37.05 53.79
N GLY A 350 27.77 35.86 54.28
CA GLY A 350 26.65 35.06 53.80
C GLY A 350 27.03 34.11 52.66
N ASP A 351 26.09 33.24 52.28
CA ASP A 351 26.29 32.24 51.23
C ASP A 351 25.00 32.02 50.41
N LEU A 352 25.01 32.53 49.18
CA LEU A 352 23.88 32.43 48.26
C LEU A 352 23.70 31.01 47.70
N THR A 353 24.72 30.15 47.75
CA THR A 353 24.60 28.75 47.28
C THR A 353 23.67 27.93 48.17
N THR A 354 23.43 28.37 49.41
CA THR A 354 22.46 27.75 50.33
C THR A 354 21.00 27.87 49.87
N TRP A 355 20.73 28.59 48.78
CA TRP A 355 19.42 28.66 48.14
C TRP A 355 19.12 27.47 47.23
N VAL A 356 20.13 26.70 46.78
CA VAL A 356 19.90 25.48 46.02
C VAL A 356 18.99 24.53 46.82
N GLY A 357 17.88 24.11 46.23
CA GLY A 357 16.86 23.29 46.89
C GLY A 357 15.77 24.07 47.65
N LYS A 358 15.75 25.41 47.61
CA LYS A 358 14.71 26.26 48.23
C LYS A 358 13.88 27.01 47.18
N ASN A 359 12.74 27.57 47.59
CA ASN A 359 11.91 28.44 46.76
C ASN A 359 12.18 29.92 47.11
N PRO A 360 12.67 30.75 46.18
CA PRO A 360 13.09 32.13 46.43
C PRO A 360 11.94 33.14 46.37
N LYS A 361 10.70 32.67 46.18
CA LYS A 361 9.49 33.49 46.11
C LYS A 361 9.43 34.52 47.25
N GLY A 362 9.05 35.74 46.88
CA GLY A 362 8.81 36.84 47.80
C GLY A 362 9.70 38.05 47.50
N THR A 363 9.61 39.04 48.39
CA THR A 363 10.29 40.32 48.21
C THR A 363 11.75 40.24 48.62
N TRP A 364 12.65 40.43 47.66
CA TRP A 364 14.06 40.67 47.91
C TRP A 364 14.31 42.18 47.97
N SER A 365 15.28 42.60 48.78
CA SER A 365 15.68 44.01 48.80
C SER A 365 17.18 44.17 48.84
N ILE A 366 17.68 45.26 48.28
CA ILE A 366 19.08 45.62 48.30
C ILE A 366 19.23 47.01 48.90
N ASN A 367 20.21 47.17 49.79
CA ASN A 367 20.65 48.44 50.33
C ASN A 367 22.04 48.75 49.79
N VAL A 368 22.19 49.93 49.18
CA VAL A 368 23.49 50.46 48.76
C VAL A 368 23.77 51.75 49.51
N ALA A 369 24.77 51.74 50.38
CA ALA A 369 25.13 52.88 51.20
C ALA A 369 26.54 53.35 50.88
N ASP A 370 26.70 54.66 50.70
CA ASP A 370 28.01 55.29 50.80
C ASP A 370 28.28 55.63 52.27
N LEU A 371 29.40 55.14 52.80
CA LEU A 371 29.79 55.30 54.21
C LEU A 371 30.96 56.27 54.39
N ALA A 372 31.31 57.05 53.36
CA ALA A 372 32.26 58.16 53.48
C ALA A 372 31.65 59.34 54.26
N ALA A 373 31.58 59.22 55.58
CA ALA A 373 31.08 60.30 56.42
C ALA A 373 32.10 61.46 56.51
N THR A 374 31.93 62.53 55.71
CA THR A 374 32.58 63.82 55.98
C THR A 374 31.51 64.88 56.24
N PRO A 375 31.16 65.19 57.49
CA PRO A 375 30.05 66.10 57.79
C PRO A 375 30.23 67.46 57.09
N GLY A 376 29.28 67.82 56.20
CA GLY A 376 29.13 69.19 55.69
C GLY A 376 29.76 69.53 54.33
N VAL A 377 30.24 68.56 53.53
CA VAL A 377 30.70 68.83 52.15
C VAL A 377 29.91 68.00 51.13
N PRO A 378 28.97 68.61 50.37
CA PRO A 378 28.33 67.95 49.23
C PRO A 378 29.33 67.87 48.07
N ASN A 379 29.78 66.68 47.67
CA ASN A 379 30.69 66.51 46.53
C ASN A 379 29.96 66.30 45.18
N GLY A 380 28.62 66.24 45.20
CA GLY A 380 27.80 66.57 44.03
C GLY A 380 27.67 65.52 42.92
N LYS A 381 27.86 64.22 43.22
CA LYS A 381 27.20 63.03 42.59
C LYS A 381 27.96 61.74 42.96
N ASP A 382 27.57 61.09 44.05
CA ASP A 382 28.18 59.83 44.51
C ASP A 382 27.46 58.58 44.03
N GLY A 383 27.21 58.58 42.71
CA GLY A 383 26.85 57.37 42.01
C GLY A 383 25.37 56.99 42.08
N GLN A 384 25.10 55.81 41.54
CA GLN A 384 23.76 55.28 41.37
C GLN A 384 23.81 53.76 41.43
N LEU A 385 22.80 53.15 42.05
CA LEU A 385 22.48 51.77 41.76
C LEU A 385 21.89 51.74 40.35
N THR A 386 22.69 51.28 39.39
CA THR A 386 22.30 51.30 37.97
C THR A 386 21.32 50.17 37.67
N THR A 387 21.62 48.96 38.16
CA THR A 387 20.72 47.80 38.05
C THR A 387 21.15 46.71 39.01
N TRP A 388 20.20 45.86 39.40
CA TRP A 388 20.49 44.56 39.98
C TRP A 388 19.44 43.55 39.55
N SER A 389 19.82 42.28 39.55
CA SER A 389 18.97 41.19 39.11
C SER A 389 19.24 39.94 39.90
N VAL A 390 18.20 39.15 40.12
CA VAL A 390 18.31 37.78 40.61
C VAL A 390 18.06 36.85 39.42
N LYS A 391 19.09 36.09 39.06
CA LYS A 391 19.03 35.03 38.06
C LYS A 391 18.86 33.70 38.78
N VAL A 392 17.88 32.93 38.35
CA VAL A 392 17.51 31.67 38.99
C VAL A 392 17.46 30.58 37.93
N GLY A 393 18.27 29.53 38.10
CA GLY A 393 18.10 28.28 37.37
C GLY A 393 17.09 27.42 38.12
N VAL A 394 15.99 27.03 37.46
CA VAL A 394 14.96 26.17 38.03
C VAL A 394 14.73 24.92 37.20
N LEU A 395 14.30 23.84 37.85
CA LEU A 395 13.57 22.80 37.16
C LEU A 395 12.16 23.32 36.94
N SER A 396 11.78 23.54 35.69
CA SER A 396 10.41 23.93 35.41
C SER A 396 9.48 22.75 35.63
N ASN A 397 8.48 22.95 36.50
CA ASN A 397 7.30 22.09 36.54
C ASN A 397 6.29 22.47 35.43
N LYS A 398 6.53 23.54 34.67
CA LYS A 398 5.75 23.85 33.47
C LYS A 398 6.09 22.78 32.44
N LYS A 399 5.11 21.93 32.17
CA LYS A 399 5.20 20.87 31.17
C LYS A 399 5.59 21.50 29.83
N VAL A 400 6.76 21.16 29.29
CA VAL A 400 6.95 21.21 27.83
C VAL A 400 6.17 20.02 27.30
N ALA A 401 4.98 20.28 26.81
CA ALA A 401 4.07 19.23 26.39
C ALA A 401 4.25 18.99 24.88
N ALA A 402 5.09 18.03 24.50
CA ALA A 402 4.82 17.27 23.29
C ALA A 402 3.81 16.19 23.68
N THR A 403 2.51 16.49 23.55
CA THR A 403 1.42 15.66 24.10
C THR A 403 1.16 14.36 23.34
N SER A 404 1.98 14.03 22.34
CA SER A 404 1.83 12.86 21.50
C SER A 404 3.16 12.54 20.80
N ALA A 405 3.25 11.39 20.12
CA ALA A 405 4.09 11.31 18.93
C ALA A 405 3.80 12.55 18.06
N PHE A 406 4.76 13.05 17.30
CA PHE A 406 4.45 14.03 16.26
C PHE A 406 3.64 13.31 15.16
N GLN A 407 2.37 13.05 15.49
CA GLN A 407 1.38 12.45 14.63
C GLN A 407 0.83 13.61 13.82
N LEU A 408 1.28 13.68 12.57
CA LEU A 408 0.61 14.50 11.59
C LEU A 408 -0.82 13.96 11.47
N MET A 409 -1.79 14.71 12.00
CA MET A 409 -3.19 14.32 11.88
C MET A 409 -3.56 14.25 10.41
N PRO A 410 -4.19 13.15 9.95
CA PRO A 410 -4.65 13.07 8.57
C PRO A 410 -5.60 14.23 8.25
N GLN A 411 -5.21 15.07 7.30
CA GLN A 411 -6.02 16.16 6.78
C GLN A 411 -6.58 15.75 5.41
N GLY A 412 -7.88 15.97 5.17
CA GLY A 412 -8.47 15.76 3.85
C GLY A 412 -8.04 16.78 2.79
N SER A 413 -7.38 17.86 3.21
CA SER A 413 -6.85 18.92 2.33
C SER A 413 -5.74 19.68 3.05
N ALA A 414 -4.94 20.45 2.31
CA ALA A 414 -3.86 21.24 2.89
C ALA A 414 -4.40 22.22 3.96
N PRO A 415 -3.77 22.31 5.15
CA PRO A 415 -4.28 23.12 6.26
C PRO A 415 -4.15 24.64 6.00
N VAL A 416 -3.21 25.05 5.15
CA VAL A 416 -2.99 26.43 4.72
C VAL A 416 -2.49 26.45 3.28
N ALA A 417 -2.58 27.61 2.61
CA ALA A 417 -1.87 27.80 1.35
C ALA A 417 -0.35 27.74 1.59
N CYS A 418 0.37 27.02 0.74
CA CYS A 418 1.82 27.04 0.77
C CYS A 418 2.33 28.38 0.24
N GLY A 419 3.31 28.94 0.93
CA GLY A 419 3.92 30.22 0.63
C GLY A 419 5.14 30.43 1.51
N GLN A 420 5.92 31.49 1.25
CA GLN A 420 7.17 31.78 1.96
C GLN A 420 7.02 31.81 3.49
N SER A 421 5.87 32.26 4.01
CA SER A 421 5.58 32.31 5.45
C SER A 421 5.41 30.95 6.12
N ASN A 422 5.12 29.90 5.34
CA ASN A 422 4.82 28.55 5.83
C ASN A 422 5.81 27.50 5.26
N MET A 423 6.93 27.93 4.68
CA MET A 423 7.96 27.04 4.13
C MET A 423 8.49 26.08 5.22
N GLY A 424 8.62 24.80 4.90
CA GLY A 424 9.03 23.74 5.83
C GLY A 424 7.90 23.16 6.68
N THR A 425 6.67 23.68 6.60
CA THR A 425 5.51 23.10 7.30
C THR A 425 5.20 21.71 6.75
N LEU A 426 4.82 20.78 7.62
CA LEU A 426 4.47 19.39 7.30
C LEU A 426 2.99 19.10 7.64
N TYR A 427 2.30 18.28 6.83
CA TYR A 427 1.01 17.67 7.19
C TYR A 427 0.89 16.25 6.61
N PHE A 428 0.01 15.41 7.17
CA PHE A 428 -0.30 14.11 6.57
C PHE A 428 -1.57 14.25 5.74
N ASP A 429 -1.47 14.03 4.45
CA ASP A 429 -2.59 14.05 3.53
C ASP A 429 -3.36 12.73 3.64
N ALA A 430 -4.58 12.80 4.15
CA ALA A 430 -5.43 11.64 4.35
C ALA A 430 -5.89 11.03 3.03
N ALA A 431 -6.02 11.83 1.97
CA ALA A 431 -6.45 11.35 0.66
C ALA A 431 -5.33 10.58 -0.04
N SER A 432 -4.11 11.13 -0.03
CA SER A 432 -2.93 10.45 -0.62
C SER A 432 -2.18 9.54 0.36
N LYS A 433 -2.59 9.49 1.64
CA LYS A 433 -1.93 8.71 2.71
C LYS A 433 -0.43 8.99 2.82
N SER A 434 -0.02 10.23 2.60
CA SER A 434 1.38 10.60 2.51
C SER A 434 1.70 11.85 3.33
N ILE A 435 2.95 12.00 3.74
CA ILE A 435 3.41 13.22 4.40
C ILE A 435 3.67 14.27 3.33
N ARG A 436 3.17 15.48 3.48
CA ARG A 436 3.39 16.62 2.59
C ARG A 436 4.24 17.67 3.29
N TYR A 437 5.09 18.38 2.55
CA TYR A 437 5.83 19.55 3.03
C TYR A 437 5.62 20.78 2.11
N CYS A 438 5.67 21.98 2.67
CA CYS A 438 5.59 23.23 1.89
C CYS A 438 6.99 23.70 1.48
N ASP A 439 7.25 23.88 0.18
CA ASP A 439 8.54 24.34 -0.35
C ASP A 439 8.68 25.87 -0.45
N GLY A 440 7.66 26.60 0.00
CA GLY A 440 7.56 28.07 -0.12
C GLY A 440 6.71 28.56 -1.29
N ALA A 441 6.18 27.66 -2.13
CA ALA A 441 5.22 27.95 -3.20
C ALA A 441 4.09 26.91 -3.30
N ILE A 442 4.41 25.61 -3.21
CA ILE A 442 3.46 24.50 -3.37
C ILE A 442 3.69 23.40 -2.32
N TRP A 443 2.66 22.59 -2.07
CA TRP A 443 2.76 21.40 -1.21
C TRP A 443 3.33 20.22 -2.02
N ARG A 444 4.42 19.62 -1.53
CA ARG A 444 5.11 18.45 -2.12
C ARG A 444 4.96 17.21 -1.26
N ASN A 445 5.08 16.01 -1.82
CA ASN A 445 5.12 14.78 -1.02
C ASN A 445 6.52 14.59 -0.45
N LEU A 446 6.60 14.16 0.81
CA LEU A 446 7.85 13.76 1.44
C LEU A 446 8.36 12.42 0.87
N ALA A 447 7.45 11.62 0.30
CA ALA A 447 7.74 10.38 -0.42
C ALA A 447 7.74 10.55 -1.95
N ASP A 448 7.91 11.78 -2.47
CA ASP A 448 8.25 12.05 -3.90
C ASP A 448 9.67 11.47 -4.17
N THR A 449 9.80 10.16 -4.06
CA THR A 449 10.99 9.40 -4.42
C THR A 449 10.60 8.53 -5.57
N CYS A 450 11.22 8.82 -6.71
CA CYS A 450 11.11 8.01 -7.89
C CYS A 450 11.30 6.53 -7.58
N GLY A 451 10.52 5.68 -8.25
CA GLY A 451 10.60 4.24 -8.15
C GLY A 451 9.71 3.66 -7.06
N ASN A 452 8.61 4.32 -6.72
CA ASN A 452 7.67 3.88 -5.69
C ASN A 452 6.44 3.12 -6.25
N GLY A 453 6.31 3.08 -7.58
CA GLY A 453 5.28 2.40 -8.35
C GLY A 453 4.06 3.27 -8.68
N VAL A 454 4.09 4.56 -8.34
CA VAL A 454 2.96 5.48 -8.44
C VAL A 454 3.38 6.71 -9.22
N LEU A 455 2.85 6.89 -10.44
CA LEU A 455 3.15 8.07 -11.26
C LEU A 455 2.60 9.36 -10.61
N GLU A 456 3.49 10.23 -10.18
CA GLU A 456 3.16 11.45 -9.44
C GLU A 456 3.30 12.75 -10.25
N SER A 457 2.79 13.85 -9.69
CA SER A 457 2.86 15.15 -10.35
C SER A 457 4.29 15.69 -10.37
N GLY A 458 4.93 15.64 -11.54
CA GLY A 458 6.32 16.04 -11.74
C GLY A 458 7.20 14.90 -12.29
N GLU A 459 6.69 13.67 -12.28
CA GLU A 459 7.32 12.50 -12.85
C GLU A 459 6.87 12.27 -14.30
N GLU A 460 7.77 11.81 -15.16
CA GLU A 460 7.44 11.37 -16.52
C GLU A 460 7.07 9.88 -16.60
N CYS A 461 7.50 9.11 -15.60
CA CYS A 461 7.32 7.67 -15.42
C CYS A 461 7.50 7.32 -13.93
N ASP A 462 6.99 6.15 -13.50
CA ASP A 462 7.43 5.45 -12.30
C ASP A 462 7.17 3.95 -12.52
N ASP A 463 8.21 3.12 -12.42
CA ASP A 463 8.15 1.67 -12.66
C ASP A 463 8.39 0.82 -11.40
N GLY A 464 8.27 1.43 -10.22
CA GLY A 464 8.35 0.73 -8.94
C GLY A 464 9.76 0.35 -8.51
N ASN A 465 10.80 0.89 -9.16
CA ASN A 465 12.17 0.70 -8.72
C ASN A 465 13.10 1.88 -9.14
N ASN A 466 14.37 1.84 -8.69
CA ASN A 466 15.37 2.90 -8.96
C ASN A 466 16.48 2.44 -9.93
N THR A 467 16.21 1.42 -10.74
CA THR A 467 17.17 0.84 -11.69
C THR A 467 17.18 1.65 -12.95
N ASN A 468 18.24 2.40 -13.21
CA ASN A 468 18.36 3.10 -14.48
C ASN A 468 18.38 2.12 -15.66
N GLY A 469 17.67 2.46 -16.74
CA GLY A 469 17.75 1.76 -18.03
C GLY A 469 16.75 0.61 -18.23
N ASP A 470 15.71 0.52 -17.42
CA ASP A 470 14.56 -0.39 -17.62
C ASP A 470 13.29 0.31 -18.14
N GLY A 471 13.34 1.63 -18.35
CA GLY A 471 12.26 2.43 -18.96
C GLY A 471 11.93 3.69 -18.16
N CYS A 472 12.33 3.72 -16.88
CA CYS A 472 12.28 4.90 -16.03
C CYS A 472 13.63 5.15 -15.37
N SER A 473 14.13 6.39 -15.37
CA SER A 473 15.33 6.71 -14.60
C SER A 473 15.01 6.78 -13.10
N ASN A 474 16.04 6.69 -12.25
CA ASN A 474 15.95 6.97 -10.80
C ASN A 474 15.63 8.45 -10.45
N THR A 475 15.38 9.27 -11.47
CA THR A 475 14.91 10.66 -11.37
C THR A 475 13.54 10.84 -12.05
N CYS A 476 12.88 9.73 -12.36
CA CYS A 476 11.54 9.64 -12.95
C CYS A 476 11.42 10.39 -14.27
N GLN A 477 12.47 10.26 -15.08
CA GLN A 477 12.50 10.66 -16.47
C GLN A 477 12.25 9.41 -17.31
N ALA A 478 11.24 9.47 -18.17
CA ALA A 478 10.94 8.35 -19.05
C ALA A 478 12.11 8.19 -20.04
N SER A 479 12.48 6.95 -20.35
CA SER A 479 13.40 6.69 -21.46
C SER A 479 12.76 7.10 -22.78
N TYR A 480 13.58 7.43 -23.78
CA TYR A 480 13.05 7.81 -25.10
C TYR A 480 12.25 6.65 -25.71
N GLY A 481 10.99 6.90 -26.07
CA GLY A 481 10.06 5.87 -26.55
C GLY A 481 9.34 5.07 -25.46
N ALA A 482 9.58 5.31 -24.18
CA ALA A 482 8.94 4.55 -23.09
C ALA A 482 7.50 4.99 -22.81
N SER A 483 7.11 6.23 -23.15
CA SER A 483 5.78 6.76 -22.83
C SER A 483 5.15 7.59 -23.97
N LYS A 484 3.84 7.80 -23.91
CA LYS A 484 3.10 8.69 -24.84
C LYS A 484 3.61 10.13 -24.82
N ASN A 485 4.13 10.58 -23.69
CA ASN A 485 4.60 11.95 -23.49
C ASN A 485 6.05 12.13 -23.96
N LYS A 486 6.78 11.02 -24.14
CA LYS A 486 8.15 11.00 -24.66
C LYS A 486 8.31 9.95 -25.77
N PRO A 487 7.50 10.05 -26.86
CA PRO A 487 7.54 9.06 -27.92
C PRO A 487 8.85 9.19 -28.71
N GLY A 488 9.35 8.08 -29.23
CA GLY A 488 10.39 8.08 -30.26
C GLY A 488 9.81 8.41 -31.63
N VAL A 489 10.62 8.28 -32.69
CA VAL A 489 10.14 8.38 -34.08
C VAL A 489 10.02 7.00 -34.72
N THR A 490 11.03 6.16 -34.54
CA THR A 490 11.06 4.76 -35.01
C THR A 490 11.78 3.88 -33.98
N CYS A 491 11.62 2.56 -34.08
CA CYS A 491 12.39 1.64 -33.22
C CYS A 491 13.90 1.74 -33.47
N LEU A 492 14.34 2.05 -34.69
CA LEU A 492 15.76 2.25 -35.01
C LEU A 492 16.33 3.51 -34.34
N GLU A 493 15.56 4.60 -34.33
CA GLU A 493 15.97 5.82 -33.64
C GLU A 493 16.00 5.60 -32.13
N ILE A 494 14.97 4.96 -31.56
CA ILE A 494 14.94 4.60 -30.14
C ILE A 494 16.16 3.75 -29.78
N LEU A 495 16.43 2.69 -30.53
CA LEU A 495 17.60 1.83 -30.34
C LEU A 495 18.91 2.64 -30.30
N THR A 496 19.08 3.56 -31.26
CA THR A 496 20.27 4.40 -31.37
C THR A 496 20.40 5.34 -30.16
N THR A 497 19.31 6.00 -29.78
CA THR A 497 19.28 6.95 -28.66
C THR A 497 19.52 6.24 -27.33
N LEU A 498 18.88 5.11 -27.07
CA LEU A 498 19.07 4.34 -25.83
C LEU A 498 20.50 3.80 -25.75
N THR A 499 21.04 3.27 -26.86
CA THR A 499 22.44 2.80 -26.91
C THR A 499 23.43 3.94 -26.62
N ALA A 500 23.20 5.14 -27.18
CA ALA A 500 24.02 6.32 -26.92
C ALA A 500 23.93 6.78 -25.45
N ALA A 501 22.74 6.66 -24.85
CA ALA A 501 22.49 6.91 -23.42
C ALA A 501 23.04 5.81 -22.49
N LYS A 502 23.60 4.72 -23.06
CA LYS A 502 24.03 3.50 -22.34
C LYS A 502 22.88 2.80 -21.60
N GLU A 503 21.66 2.96 -22.09
CA GLU A 503 20.49 2.23 -21.64
C GLU A 503 20.31 0.98 -22.52
N PRO A 504 20.24 -0.24 -21.95
CA PRO A 504 20.13 -1.46 -22.74
C PRO A 504 18.73 -1.56 -23.39
N PRO A 505 18.62 -1.43 -24.72
CA PRO A 505 17.34 -1.54 -25.41
C PRO A 505 16.85 -2.99 -25.40
N LYS A 506 15.55 -3.19 -25.20
CA LYS A 506 14.93 -4.51 -25.09
C LYS A 506 13.84 -4.69 -26.14
N ASP A 507 13.61 -5.93 -26.56
CA ASP A 507 12.45 -6.24 -27.39
C ASP A 507 11.17 -5.93 -26.60
N GLY A 508 10.20 -5.27 -27.21
CA GLY A 508 8.99 -4.91 -26.48
C GLY A 508 8.15 -3.81 -27.11
N ALA A 509 7.19 -3.32 -26.33
CA ALA A 509 6.31 -2.25 -26.74
C ALA A 509 6.95 -0.88 -26.50
N TYR A 510 6.93 0.00 -27.50
CA TYR A 510 7.41 1.37 -27.41
C TYR A 510 6.39 2.34 -28.02
N TRP A 511 6.45 3.60 -27.60
CA TRP A 511 5.65 4.68 -28.16
C TRP A 511 6.46 5.42 -29.23
N ILE A 512 5.86 5.59 -30.41
CA ILE A 512 6.44 6.42 -31.48
C ILE A 512 5.43 7.48 -31.95
N LYS A 513 5.96 8.59 -32.44
CA LYS A 513 5.22 9.58 -33.21
C LYS A 513 5.33 9.22 -34.69
N ALA A 514 4.26 8.64 -35.22
CA ALA A 514 4.18 8.24 -36.62
C ALA A 514 4.35 9.45 -37.57
N PRO A 515 4.74 9.24 -38.84
CA PRO A 515 5.00 10.33 -39.79
C PRO A 515 3.83 11.32 -39.99
N LYS A 516 2.59 10.87 -39.82
CA LYS A 516 1.40 11.75 -39.86
C LYS A 516 1.08 12.46 -38.53
N GLY A 517 1.95 12.32 -37.53
CA GLY A 517 1.93 13.04 -36.26
C GLY A 517 1.22 12.33 -35.11
N GLN A 518 0.54 11.21 -35.36
CA GLN A 518 -0.12 10.44 -34.32
C GLN A 518 0.89 9.73 -33.42
N VAL A 519 0.61 9.69 -32.12
CA VAL A 519 1.39 8.91 -31.15
C VAL A 519 0.75 7.54 -31.01
N ILE A 520 1.48 6.50 -31.41
CA ILE A 520 1.03 5.11 -31.44
C ILE A 520 1.99 4.21 -30.68
N GLN A 521 1.48 3.10 -30.15
CA GLN A 521 2.31 2.06 -29.55
C GLN A 521 2.66 1.02 -30.63
N VAL A 522 3.94 0.69 -30.74
CA VAL A 522 4.51 -0.28 -31.69
C VAL A 522 5.27 -1.36 -30.94
N GLN A 523 5.46 -2.51 -31.57
CA GLN A 523 6.41 -3.51 -31.09
C GLN A 523 7.75 -3.27 -31.78
N CYS A 524 8.81 -3.19 -30.99
CA CYS A 524 10.17 -3.09 -31.45
C CYS A 524 10.90 -4.43 -31.25
N ASP A 525 11.54 -4.89 -32.31
CA ASP A 525 12.60 -5.90 -32.26
C ASP A 525 13.92 -5.15 -32.15
N MET A 526 14.52 -5.17 -30.96
CA MET A 526 15.78 -4.52 -30.62
C MET A 526 16.97 -5.49 -30.67
N SER A 527 16.73 -6.78 -30.93
CA SER A 527 17.74 -7.84 -30.82
C SER A 527 18.15 -8.44 -32.17
N SER A 528 17.20 -8.71 -33.08
CA SER A 528 17.49 -9.45 -34.31
C SER A 528 18.33 -8.62 -35.28
N GLU A 529 19.46 -9.18 -35.71
CA GLU A 529 20.43 -8.49 -36.58
C GLU A 529 20.80 -7.08 -36.07
N GLY A 530 20.91 -6.91 -34.75
CA GLY A 530 21.19 -5.61 -34.12
C GLY A 530 19.98 -4.70 -34.01
N GLY A 531 18.75 -5.19 -34.20
CA GLY A 531 17.51 -4.52 -33.77
C GLY A 531 17.06 -3.30 -34.59
N GLY A 532 16.06 -2.59 -34.09
CA GLY A 532 15.51 -1.38 -34.69
C GLY A 532 14.36 -1.60 -35.67
N TYR A 533 13.77 -2.80 -35.71
CA TYR A 533 12.60 -3.04 -36.57
C TYR A 533 11.30 -2.62 -35.87
N THR A 534 10.49 -1.82 -36.56
CA THR A 534 9.20 -1.30 -36.07
C THR A 534 8.03 -2.13 -36.58
N TYR A 535 7.11 -2.53 -35.71
CA TYR A 535 5.89 -3.24 -36.10
C TYR A 535 4.64 -2.64 -35.43
N PHE A 536 3.67 -2.25 -36.25
CA PHE A 536 2.35 -1.81 -35.82
C PHE A 536 1.30 -2.80 -36.36
N PRO A 537 0.70 -3.65 -35.50
CA PRO A 537 -0.22 -4.69 -35.95
C PRO A 537 -1.60 -4.12 -36.33
N VAL A 538 -2.13 -4.57 -37.46
CA VAL A 538 -3.48 -4.25 -37.95
C VAL A 538 -4.28 -5.55 -38.07
N VAL A 539 -5.44 -5.63 -37.40
CA VAL A 539 -6.28 -6.85 -37.36
C VAL A 539 -7.48 -6.76 -38.31
N SER A 540 -8.06 -5.57 -38.48
CA SER A 540 -9.25 -5.32 -39.31
C SER A 540 -9.04 -4.07 -40.18
N GLY A 541 -7.95 -4.06 -40.93
CA GLY A 541 -7.58 -2.97 -41.82
C GLY A 541 -8.32 -2.97 -43.15
N LYS A 542 -8.02 -1.97 -43.98
CA LYS A 542 -8.45 -1.95 -45.39
C LYS A 542 -7.91 -3.20 -46.09
N ASN A 543 -8.78 -3.92 -46.79
CA ASN A 543 -8.40 -5.12 -47.54
C ASN A 543 -7.52 -4.74 -48.75
N THR A 544 -6.43 -5.44 -48.96
CA THR A 544 -5.46 -5.18 -50.04
C THR A 544 -5.08 -6.47 -50.77
N PHE A 545 -5.00 -6.41 -52.10
CA PHE A 545 -4.61 -7.51 -53.00
C PHE A 545 -3.23 -7.29 -53.61
N LYS A 546 -2.77 -6.05 -53.65
CA LYS A 546 -1.50 -5.64 -54.28
C LYS A 546 -0.89 -4.43 -53.61
N TYR A 547 0.41 -4.24 -53.83
CA TYR A 547 1.20 -3.14 -53.28
C TYR A 547 0.62 -1.75 -53.55
N THR A 548 0.00 -1.55 -54.71
CA THR A 548 -0.57 -0.26 -55.11
C THR A 548 -1.88 0.09 -54.42
N ASP A 549 -2.57 -0.89 -53.83
CA ASP A 549 -3.86 -0.65 -53.17
C ASP A 549 -3.69 0.27 -51.95
N ASP A 550 -4.76 0.95 -51.55
CA ASP A 550 -4.78 1.64 -50.26
C ASP A 550 -4.77 0.65 -49.11
N ASN A 551 -4.21 1.06 -47.96
CA ASN A 551 -4.11 0.21 -46.78
C ASN A 551 -4.10 1.05 -45.50
N SER A 552 -4.33 0.42 -44.35
CA SER A 552 -4.43 1.12 -43.06
C SER A 552 -3.08 1.61 -42.52
N CYS A 553 -1.94 1.13 -43.03
CA CYS A 553 -0.63 1.64 -42.64
C CYS A 553 -0.46 3.11 -43.08
N ARG A 554 -1.00 3.44 -44.27
CA ARG A 554 -0.93 4.78 -44.85
C ARG A 554 -1.69 5.82 -44.02
N ASP A 555 -2.65 5.43 -43.19
CA ASP A 555 -3.37 6.35 -42.30
C ASP A 555 -2.44 6.96 -41.23
N TYR A 556 -1.32 6.29 -40.92
CA TYR A 556 -0.26 6.74 -40.01
C TYR A 556 0.99 7.25 -40.74
N GLY A 557 1.03 7.14 -42.08
CA GLY A 557 2.23 7.40 -42.87
C GLY A 557 3.27 6.27 -42.79
N LEU A 558 2.84 5.07 -42.38
CA LEU A 558 3.63 3.85 -42.42
C LEU A 558 3.38 3.08 -43.73
N ASP A 559 4.18 2.06 -44.00
CA ASP A 559 3.96 1.11 -45.09
C ASP A 559 3.75 -0.31 -44.54
N ILE A 560 3.27 -1.24 -45.36
CA ILE A 560 3.25 -2.66 -45.01
C ILE A 560 4.69 -3.13 -44.76
N VAL A 561 4.89 -3.97 -43.75
CA VAL A 561 6.20 -4.47 -43.36
C VAL A 561 6.92 -5.11 -44.56
N MET A 562 8.21 -4.79 -44.71
CA MET A 562 9.07 -5.34 -45.75
C MET A 562 10.01 -6.37 -45.12
N PRO A 563 9.87 -7.67 -45.43
CA PRO A 563 10.76 -8.71 -44.95
C PRO A 563 12.20 -8.47 -45.44
N ARG A 564 13.09 -8.15 -44.51
CA ARG A 564 14.51 -7.84 -44.78
C ARG A 564 15.42 -9.04 -44.67
N SER A 565 15.11 -10.00 -43.80
CA SER A 565 15.96 -11.17 -43.53
C SER A 565 15.17 -12.32 -42.90
N LYS A 566 15.78 -13.51 -42.93
CA LYS A 566 15.26 -14.70 -42.24
C LYS A 566 15.10 -14.50 -40.74
N ALA A 567 16.06 -13.80 -40.12
CA ALA A 567 16.05 -13.52 -38.69
C ALA A 567 14.86 -12.63 -38.31
N GLN A 568 14.65 -11.54 -39.07
CA GLN A 568 13.50 -10.67 -38.89
C GLN A 568 12.17 -11.43 -39.07
N TRP A 569 12.07 -12.25 -40.12
CA TRP A 569 10.88 -13.07 -40.37
C TRP A 569 10.59 -14.05 -39.24
N THR A 570 11.62 -14.72 -38.75
CA THR A 570 11.51 -15.65 -37.61
C THR A 570 11.02 -14.92 -36.35
N TRP A 571 11.56 -13.73 -36.08
CA TRP A 571 11.10 -12.91 -34.95
C TRP A 571 9.61 -12.53 -35.09
N MET A 572 9.20 -12.09 -36.28
CA MET A 572 7.81 -11.73 -36.57
C MET A 572 6.85 -12.90 -36.32
N LEU A 573 7.19 -14.12 -36.73
CA LEU A 573 6.36 -15.31 -36.49
C LEU A 573 6.32 -15.76 -35.03
N ASN A 574 7.40 -15.55 -34.30
CA ASN A 574 7.42 -15.86 -32.86
C ASN A 574 6.55 -14.88 -32.08
N LYS A 575 6.40 -13.64 -32.56
CA LYS A 575 5.61 -12.58 -31.92
C LYS A 575 4.15 -12.57 -32.37
N TYR A 576 3.88 -12.85 -33.63
CA TYR A 576 2.57 -12.72 -34.26
C TYR A 576 2.11 -14.04 -34.87
N ASP A 577 0.82 -14.31 -34.74
CA ASP A 577 0.22 -15.51 -35.28
C ASP A 577 0.22 -15.52 -36.83
N ALA A 578 0.15 -16.71 -37.42
CA ALA A 578 0.23 -16.92 -38.87
C ALA A 578 -0.78 -16.10 -39.69
N SER A 579 -1.93 -15.69 -39.12
CA SER A 579 -2.92 -14.92 -39.87
C SER A 579 -2.49 -13.49 -40.21
N TYR A 580 -1.41 -12.96 -39.61
CA TYR A 580 -0.77 -11.70 -40.06
C TYR A 580 0.01 -11.86 -41.37
N PHE A 581 0.24 -13.10 -41.81
CA PHE A 581 1.06 -13.44 -42.97
C PHE A 581 0.29 -14.36 -43.94
N ALA A 582 -1.05 -14.20 -44.02
CA ALA A 582 -1.87 -14.90 -45.00
C ALA A 582 -1.42 -14.62 -46.46
N THR A 583 -0.76 -13.49 -46.66
CA THR A 583 -0.02 -13.13 -47.86
C THR A 583 1.39 -12.71 -47.51
N ILE A 584 2.30 -12.74 -48.48
CA ILE A 584 3.67 -12.23 -48.30
C ILE A 584 3.64 -10.70 -48.34
N PRO A 585 3.92 -10.02 -47.22
CA PRO A 585 3.82 -8.57 -47.14
C PRO A 585 5.02 -7.89 -47.84
N GLY A 586 4.75 -6.77 -48.52
CA GLY A 586 5.77 -5.81 -48.96
C GLY A 586 6.66 -6.22 -50.15
N VAL A 587 6.76 -7.50 -50.49
CA VAL A 587 7.55 -8.01 -51.63
C VAL A 587 6.65 -8.21 -52.86
N TYR A 588 7.00 -7.59 -53.98
CA TYR A 588 6.20 -7.63 -55.21
C TYR A 588 7.06 -7.47 -56.48
N LYS A 589 6.45 -7.76 -57.64
CA LYS A 589 7.01 -7.51 -58.98
C LYS A 589 6.01 -6.68 -59.80
N PRO A 590 6.40 -5.72 -60.67
CA PRO A 590 5.43 -4.87 -61.38
C PRO A 590 5.03 -5.35 -62.77
N GLY A 591 5.65 -6.42 -63.25
CA GLY A 591 5.25 -7.07 -64.49
C GLY A 591 4.37 -8.27 -64.21
N ASP A 592 3.54 -8.64 -65.18
CA ASP A 592 2.77 -9.89 -65.16
C ASP A 592 3.67 -11.11 -65.45
N GLY A 593 3.18 -12.28 -65.07
CA GLY A 593 3.76 -13.59 -65.31
C GLY A 593 5.19 -13.79 -64.82
N GLY A 594 5.90 -14.69 -65.50
CA GLY A 594 7.29 -15.05 -65.21
C GLY A 594 7.40 -16.35 -64.41
N ASN A 595 8.43 -17.15 -64.72
CA ASN A 595 8.71 -18.41 -64.03
C ASN A 595 9.97 -18.26 -63.19
N TYR A 596 9.81 -18.39 -61.88
CA TYR A 596 10.88 -18.21 -60.89
C TYR A 596 11.15 -19.49 -60.09
N THR A 597 10.71 -20.65 -60.60
CA THR A 597 10.88 -21.95 -59.93
C THR A 597 12.35 -22.35 -59.71
N GLY A 598 13.24 -21.89 -60.58
CA GLY A 598 14.69 -22.06 -60.47
C GLY A 598 15.40 -20.98 -59.66
N CYS A 599 14.66 -20.05 -59.04
CA CYS A 599 15.20 -18.86 -58.42
C CYS A 599 14.95 -18.81 -56.90
N ILE A 600 15.93 -18.31 -56.14
CA ILE A 600 15.79 -18.11 -54.70
C ILE A 600 15.16 -16.73 -54.46
N MET A 601 13.99 -16.69 -53.81
CA MET A 601 13.25 -15.44 -53.60
C MET A 601 13.85 -14.61 -52.45
N ARG A 602 14.92 -13.89 -52.78
CA ARG A 602 15.58 -12.86 -51.96
C ARG A 602 16.31 -11.86 -52.86
N HIS A 603 16.74 -10.74 -52.30
CA HIS A 603 17.44 -9.69 -53.04
C HIS A 603 18.80 -10.20 -53.60
N PRO A 604 19.02 -10.16 -54.92
CA PRO A 604 20.21 -10.79 -55.52
C PRO A 604 21.52 -10.13 -55.07
N GLY A 605 21.56 -8.80 -55.01
CA GLY A 605 22.78 -8.07 -54.64
C GLY A 605 23.17 -8.18 -53.16
N SER A 606 22.19 -8.32 -52.26
CA SER A 606 22.45 -8.35 -50.81
C SER A 606 22.80 -9.74 -50.30
N TYR A 607 22.40 -10.80 -51.02
CA TYR A 607 22.57 -12.19 -50.60
C TYR A 607 23.46 -13.01 -51.55
N GLY A 608 24.07 -12.39 -52.57
CA GLY A 608 24.92 -13.08 -53.54
C GLY A 608 24.14 -14.03 -54.47
N GLY A 609 22.85 -13.77 -54.70
CA GLY A 609 21.99 -14.58 -55.55
C GLY A 609 20.52 -14.47 -55.17
N GLY A 610 19.64 -14.37 -56.17
CA GLY A 610 18.20 -14.28 -55.99
C GLY A 610 17.45 -13.73 -57.21
N CYS A 611 16.19 -13.30 -57.04
CA CYS A 611 15.31 -12.95 -58.16
C CYS A 611 15.24 -11.44 -58.40
N GLY A 612 15.87 -10.96 -59.47
CA GLY A 612 16.05 -9.51 -59.71
C GLY A 612 14.78 -8.71 -60.03
N ASP A 613 13.74 -9.35 -60.56
CA ASP A 613 12.49 -8.66 -60.92
C ASP A 613 11.60 -8.34 -59.71
N TRP A 614 11.86 -9.00 -58.58
CA TRP A 614 11.14 -8.84 -57.33
C TRP A 614 11.83 -7.81 -56.44
N ARG A 615 11.02 -7.04 -55.71
CA ARG A 615 11.50 -5.92 -54.90
C ARG A 615 10.54 -5.57 -53.77
N VAL A 616 10.96 -4.59 -52.99
CA VAL A 616 10.19 -3.92 -51.95
C VAL A 616 10.03 -2.44 -52.28
N GLY A 617 9.03 -1.78 -51.68
CA GLY A 617 8.63 -0.42 -52.01
C GLY A 617 9.72 0.65 -51.84
N ASP A 618 10.64 0.43 -50.91
CA ASP A 618 11.69 1.39 -50.56
C ASP A 618 13.04 1.14 -51.28
N GLY A 619 13.08 0.14 -52.16
CA GLY A 619 14.28 -0.30 -52.90
C GLY A 619 15.36 -0.98 -52.06
N GLY A 620 15.09 -1.26 -50.78
CA GLY A 620 16.06 -1.87 -49.86
C GLY A 620 16.25 -3.37 -50.04
N ARG A 621 16.98 -3.99 -49.10
CA ARG A 621 17.14 -5.45 -49.04
C ARG A 621 15.77 -6.09 -48.81
N TRP A 622 15.59 -7.29 -49.37
CA TRP A 622 14.40 -8.10 -49.13
C TRP A 622 14.72 -9.59 -49.10
N TRP A 623 13.95 -10.35 -48.34
CA TRP A 623 14.13 -11.79 -48.13
C TRP A 623 12.78 -12.50 -48.00
N MET A 624 12.63 -13.65 -48.63
CA MET A 624 11.49 -14.56 -48.36
C MET A 624 11.97 -16.00 -48.10
N ARG A 625 12.97 -16.48 -48.83
CA ARG A 625 13.47 -17.86 -48.68
C ARG A 625 14.91 -17.98 -49.14
N ASP A 626 15.59 -19.00 -48.63
CA ASP A 626 16.99 -19.33 -48.96
C ASP A 626 17.15 -20.54 -49.89
N SER A 627 16.05 -21.12 -50.35
CA SER A 627 16.00 -22.26 -51.27
C SER A 627 15.00 -22.00 -52.40
N THR A 628 15.20 -22.70 -53.53
CA THR A 628 14.24 -22.70 -54.64
C THR A 628 12.95 -23.40 -54.24
N TYR A 629 11.86 -23.08 -54.95
CA TYR A 629 10.55 -23.67 -54.72
C TYR A 629 9.77 -23.72 -56.03
N SER A 630 8.71 -24.53 -56.10
CA SER A 630 7.90 -24.70 -57.32
C SER A 630 7.05 -23.47 -57.69
N GLU A 631 7.16 -22.36 -56.95
CA GLU A 631 6.44 -21.10 -57.16
C GLU A 631 7.41 -19.92 -56.95
N PRO A 632 7.20 -18.76 -57.60
CA PRO A 632 6.14 -18.43 -58.57
C PRO A 632 6.31 -19.16 -59.92
N ASN A 633 5.23 -19.71 -60.48
CA ASN A 633 5.30 -20.58 -61.67
C ASN A 633 4.76 -19.97 -62.97
N GLY A 634 4.10 -18.80 -62.93
CA GLY A 634 3.75 -18.09 -64.17
C GLY A 634 2.42 -17.34 -64.19
N ASP A 635 1.57 -17.46 -63.17
CA ASP A 635 0.24 -16.83 -63.14
C ASP A 635 0.19 -15.54 -62.30
N TYR A 636 1.35 -15.04 -61.89
CA TYR A 636 1.51 -13.74 -61.23
C TYR A 636 0.90 -12.56 -62.02
N GLN A 637 0.24 -11.65 -61.31
CA GLN A 637 -0.16 -10.33 -61.85
C GLN A 637 0.61 -9.21 -61.16
N ALA A 638 0.86 -8.14 -61.91
CA ALA A 638 1.65 -7.00 -61.48
C ALA A 638 1.23 -6.44 -60.11
N ASN A 639 2.21 -6.37 -59.22
CA ASN A 639 2.17 -5.82 -57.86
C ASN A 639 1.38 -6.64 -56.85
N CYS A 640 0.82 -7.78 -57.24
CA CYS A 640 -0.05 -8.58 -56.38
C CYS A 640 0.72 -9.27 -55.27
N TRP A 641 0.02 -9.50 -54.16
CA TRP A 641 0.54 -10.27 -53.06
C TRP A 641 0.58 -11.76 -53.42
N LEU A 642 1.61 -12.44 -52.94
CA LEU A 642 1.68 -13.91 -52.97
C LEU A 642 0.87 -14.47 -51.80
N SER A 643 0.13 -15.56 -51.99
CA SER A 643 -0.51 -16.27 -50.87
C SER A 643 0.54 -16.89 -49.95
N MET A 644 0.16 -17.34 -48.76
CA MET A 644 1.06 -18.09 -47.90
C MET A 644 0.34 -19.26 -47.23
N TYR A 645 0.82 -20.47 -47.52
CA TYR A 645 0.28 -21.72 -46.97
C TYR A 645 1.14 -22.28 -45.86
N LYS A 646 2.47 -22.10 -45.96
CA LYS A 646 3.43 -22.53 -44.96
C LYS A 646 4.31 -21.36 -44.55
N HIS A 647 4.45 -21.21 -43.24
CA HIS A 647 5.05 -20.03 -42.61
C HIS A 647 6.47 -20.27 -42.10
N ASP A 648 6.94 -21.52 -42.09
CA ASP A 648 8.26 -21.90 -41.58
C ASP A 648 9.38 -21.09 -42.26
N PRO A 649 10.23 -20.34 -41.52
CA PRO A 649 11.35 -19.60 -42.10
C PRO A 649 12.33 -20.44 -42.93
N ASN A 650 12.35 -21.76 -42.75
CA ASN A 650 13.18 -22.68 -43.52
C ASN A 650 12.49 -23.21 -44.78
N ASP A 651 11.16 -23.13 -44.84
CA ASP A 651 10.34 -23.71 -45.91
C ASP A 651 9.00 -22.95 -46.05
N ILE A 652 9.08 -21.66 -46.38
CA ILE A 652 7.88 -20.86 -46.69
C ILE A 652 7.21 -21.49 -47.91
N GLN A 653 5.89 -21.56 -48.00
CA GLN A 653 5.22 -22.02 -49.22
C GLN A 653 4.11 -21.04 -49.57
N PHE A 654 4.03 -20.67 -50.85
CA PHE A 654 3.22 -19.58 -51.37
C PHE A 654 2.81 -19.87 -52.81
N ASN A 655 1.87 -19.12 -53.37
CA ASN A 655 1.49 -19.18 -54.78
C ASN A 655 1.20 -17.76 -55.32
N ASP A 656 1.47 -17.54 -56.60
CA ASP A 656 1.36 -16.26 -57.31
C ASP A 656 -0.01 -15.91 -57.90
N GLY A 657 -0.94 -16.84 -57.83
CA GLY A 657 -2.27 -16.86 -58.44
C GLY A 657 -2.94 -15.51 -58.68
N THR A 658 -3.02 -15.12 -59.97
CA THR A 658 -3.92 -14.13 -60.63
C THR A 658 -4.48 -12.97 -59.80
N CYS A 659 -3.72 -12.43 -58.84
CA CYS A 659 -4.15 -11.39 -57.91
C CYS A 659 -5.39 -11.73 -57.07
N SER A 660 -5.63 -13.01 -56.79
CA SER A 660 -6.83 -13.47 -56.08
C SER A 660 -6.71 -13.41 -54.55
N TYR A 661 -5.50 -13.23 -54.04
CA TYR A 661 -5.21 -13.26 -52.62
C TYR A 661 -5.24 -11.86 -52.02
N SER A 662 -5.95 -11.72 -50.89
CA SER A 662 -6.02 -10.47 -50.15
C SER A 662 -5.84 -10.66 -48.66
N THR A 663 -5.48 -9.58 -47.98
CA THR A 663 -5.49 -9.53 -46.53
C THR A 663 -6.02 -8.20 -46.00
N SER A 664 -6.73 -8.27 -44.88
CA SER A 664 -7.08 -7.13 -44.02
C SER A 664 -6.29 -7.14 -42.69
N LYS A 665 -5.46 -8.17 -42.47
CA LYS A 665 -4.67 -8.39 -41.25
C LYS A 665 -3.18 -8.45 -41.62
N TYR A 666 -2.43 -7.44 -41.22
CA TYR A 666 -1.04 -7.26 -41.62
C TYR A 666 -0.27 -6.42 -40.60
N LEU A 667 1.06 -6.42 -40.72
CA LEU A 667 1.94 -5.55 -39.94
C LEU A 667 2.31 -4.33 -40.77
N CYS A 668 2.22 -3.15 -40.16
CA CYS A 668 2.76 -1.91 -40.68
C CYS A 668 4.14 -1.65 -40.08
N SER A 669 5.00 -0.94 -40.80
CA SER A 669 6.35 -0.62 -40.37
C SER A 669 6.81 0.72 -40.94
N THR A 670 7.78 1.32 -40.25
CA THR A 670 8.57 2.44 -40.76
C THR A 670 9.54 2.00 -41.86
N ASN A 671 9.90 0.70 -41.88
CA ASN A 671 10.82 0.08 -42.86
C ASN A 671 12.17 0.81 -43.02
N ASP A 672 12.57 1.60 -42.02
CA ASP A 672 13.74 2.48 -41.99
C ASP A 672 15.07 1.72 -41.85
N LYS A 673 15.02 0.49 -41.31
CA LYS A 673 16.13 -0.47 -41.41
C LYS A 673 16.07 -1.19 -42.77
N LYS A 674 16.98 -0.81 -43.67
CA LYS A 674 17.01 -1.23 -45.08
C LYS A 674 17.87 -2.44 -45.40
#